data_AF-A0A8C0LIH1-F1
#
_entry.id   AF-A0A8C0LIH1-F1
#
_cell.length_a   1.000
_cell.length_b   1.000
_cell.length_c   1.000
_cell.angle_alpha   90.00
_cell.angle_beta   90.00
_cell.angle_gamma   90.00
#
_symmetry.space_group_name_H-M   'P 1'
#
loop_
_entity.id
_entity.type
_entity.pdbx_description
1 polymer ?
#
loop_
_entity_poly.entity_id
_entity_poly.type
_entity_poly.pdbx_seq_one_letter_code
_entity_poly.pdbx_strand_id
1 'polypeptide(L)'
;MCRWRRGRNSPGALLRQEWVSASRPGRKDQEEKKDSLCVVLSIPQDSNLSVHTDNPDLTPCFQNSLLAWVPCIYLWAALPCYLFYLQRHNRGYIVLSHLSRLKTVRGGWVPLQGRPRCGCSGPAFLALPAQLLATLLIQYERLRGVQSSGVLIIFWFLCVVSAIVPFRSKILAATAKGEVSDPFHFTTFYIYFALVLFALILSCFREKPPFFSPQNVDPNPCPEVSAGFLSRLSFWWFTKMAILGYRRPLEEQDLWSLKEDDCSQKVVNRLLEAWKKLQKQAVGHEAAAASGKKASGEDEVLLGGQPRSQQPSFLWALLATFGPSILISMCFKVVQDLLSFINPQLLSILIRFISNPTAPTWWGFLVAGLMFLCSMAQTLVLHQYFHCIFEMALRLRTAITGVIYRKALVITNSAKRESTVGEIVNLMSVDAQRFMDLAPFLNLVWSAPLQIILAIYFLWQNLGPSILAGVAFMVLLIPLNGAVAVKMRAFQVKQMKFKDSRIKLMSEILGGIKVLKLYAWEPSFLEKVEGIREDELRLLRKSAYLQAISTFTWVCTPFLVTLTTLGVYVSVDQNNVLDAEKAFVSVSLFNLLKIPLNMLPQLISNLIQTSVSLKRIQHFLSQDELDLQCVERKTITPGYAVTIDNGTFTWAPDLPPTLHSLDIQVPKGALVAVVGPVGCGKSSLVSALLGEMEKLEGTVCVKGSVAYVPQGAWIQNCTLQENILFGQALDPKRYQQALKTCALLADLEMLPGGDQTEIGEKGINLSGGQRQRVSLARAVYSEADLFLLDDPLSAVDSHVAKHIFDQVIGPEGVLAGKTRVLVTHSISFLPQMDFIIVLADGQVSEVGSYPALLQRNGSFANFLSNYAPDENEENMKDNRTALEDVEDQEVMLIEDTLSNHTDLTDNEPVMYEVQKQFMRQLSVMSSEGEGQGWPVPRRCLGSAGKEVHTAEAKASGALIQEEKAEMGTVSRMDKEGWTGVILE
;
A
#
# COMPACT_ATOMS: atom_id res chain seq x y z
N MET A 1 21.91 70.06 22.69
CA MET A 1 21.15 70.60 23.85
C MET A 1 21.78 70.03 25.12
N CYS A 2 22.79 70.73 25.67
CA CYS A 2 22.72 71.58 26.88
C CYS A 2 22.60 70.74 28.17
N ARG A 3 23.51 70.77 29.15
CA ARG A 3 24.58 71.73 29.48
C ARG A 3 25.47 71.16 30.61
N TRP A 4 26.80 71.30 30.46
CA TRP A 4 27.81 71.80 31.45
C TRP A 4 28.02 71.07 32.80
N ARG A 5 29.21 70.94 33.41
CA ARG A 5 30.55 71.60 33.32
C ARG A 5 31.54 70.69 34.09
N ARG A 6 32.68 70.22 33.54
CA ARG A 6 34.05 70.80 33.48
C ARG A 6 34.73 71.21 34.80
N GLY A 7 35.86 70.56 35.06
CA GLY A 7 37.05 71.02 35.81
C GLY A 7 37.99 69.81 35.99
N ARG A 8 38.93 69.47 35.10
CA ARG A 8 40.19 70.11 34.66
C ARG A 8 41.22 70.27 35.80
N ASN A 9 42.16 69.34 35.92
CA ASN A 9 43.62 69.58 35.77
C ASN A 9 44.45 68.31 36.05
N SER A 10 45.17 67.85 35.02
CA SER A 10 46.43 67.09 35.07
C SER A 10 47.61 68.07 35.33
N PRO A 11 48.92 67.72 35.30
CA PRO A 11 49.61 66.40 35.21
C PRO A 11 50.83 66.27 36.18
N GLY A 12 51.58 65.16 36.16
CA GLY A 12 52.98 65.17 36.65
C GLY A 12 53.60 63.87 37.20
N ALA A 13 54.12 63.03 36.30
CA ALA A 13 55.43 62.36 36.30
C ALA A 13 56.09 61.74 37.58
N LEU A 14 56.42 60.45 37.40
CA LEU A 14 57.74 59.78 37.61
C LEU A 14 58.29 59.45 39.03
N LEU A 15 58.30 58.13 39.30
CA LEU A 15 59.41 57.28 39.79
C LEU A 15 60.17 57.61 41.11
N ARG A 16 59.93 56.79 42.14
CA ARG A 16 60.90 55.92 42.87
C ARG A 16 60.16 55.23 44.03
N GLN A 17 60.02 53.90 44.02
CA GLN A 17 60.96 52.88 44.52
C GLN A 17 61.12 52.87 46.04
N GLU A 18 61.02 51.65 46.59
CA GLU A 18 61.38 51.19 47.94
C GLU A 18 60.33 51.33 49.06
N TRP A 19 59.66 50.21 49.37
CA TRP A 19 59.31 49.84 50.74
C TRP A 19 59.59 48.35 50.94
N VAL A 20 60.64 48.07 51.71
CA VAL A 20 60.98 46.77 52.31
C VAL A 20 60.33 46.70 53.70
N SER A 21 59.75 45.54 53.98
CA SER A 21 59.42 44.94 55.28
C SER A 21 58.57 45.70 56.31
N ALA A 22 57.35 45.22 56.52
CA ALA A 22 56.77 45.13 57.86
C ALA A 22 55.80 43.95 57.93
N SER A 23 56.26 42.85 58.51
CA SER A 23 55.50 41.66 58.85
C SER A 23 54.54 41.96 60.01
N ARG A 24 53.24 41.64 59.87
CA ARG A 24 52.43 40.95 60.90
C ARG A 24 51.05 40.52 60.36
N PRO A 25 50.47 39.44 60.93
CA PRO A 25 49.48 38.58 60.30
C PRO A 25 48.04 38.96 60.70
N GLY A 26 47.08 38.69 59.82
CA GLY A 26 45.66 38.82 60.17
C GLY A 26 44.75 39.10 58.98
N ARG A 27 44.59 38.12 58.09
CA ARG A 27 43.51 38.13 57.09
C ARG A 27 43.16 36.70 56.66
N LYS A 28 42.55 35.94 57.56
CA LYS A 28 41.90 34.66 57.24
C LYS A 28 40.36 34.76 57.21
N ASP A 29 39.77 35.91 57.55
CA ASP A 29 38.30 36.01 57.71
C ASP A 29 37.61 36.93 56.69
N GLN A 30 38.23 37.19 55.53
CA GLN A 30 37.66 38.05 54.48
C GLN A 30 37.47 37.39 53.10
N GLU A 31 37.79 36.11 52.94
CA GLU A 31 37.49 35.33 51.72
C GLU A 31 36.18 34.52 51.82
N GLU A 32 35.61 34.35 53.01
CA GLU A 32 34.46 33.46 53.25
C GLU A 32 33.08 34.05 52.90
N LYS A 33 33.02 35.27 52.35
CA LYS A 33 31.75 35.99 52.09
C LYS A 33 31.44 36.29 50.62
N LYS A 34 32.21 35.75 49.66
CA LYS A 34 31.94 35.90 48.22
C LYS A 34 31.19 34.72 47.57
N ASP A 35 30.85 33.68 48.32
CA ASP A 35 30.16 32.48 47.81
C ASP A 35 28.62 32.54 47.93
N SER A 36 28.04 33.74 47.88
CA SER A 36 26.59 33.92 47.99
C SER A 36 25.99 34.20 46.61
N LEU A 37 25.37 33.18 46.01
CA LEU A 37 24.76 33.13 44.66
C LEU A 37 25.76 33.18 43.49
N CYS A 38 26.16 32.01 42.99
CA CYS A 38 26.58 31.86 41.60
C CYS A 38 25.42 32.23 40.68
N VAL A 39 25.48 33.44 40.13
CA VAL A 39 24.53 33.95 39.13
C VAL A 39 24.63 33.08 37.87
N VAL A 40 23.50 32.50 37.47
CA VAL A 40 23.28 31.56 36.35
C VAL A 40 23.64 32.12 34.96
N LEU A 41 24.27 33.31 34.88
CA LEU A 41 24.57 34.02 33.64
C LEU A 41 26.03 34.50 33.50
N SER A 42 26.92 34.15 34.45
CA SER A 42 28.36 34.41 34.30
C SER A 42 29.02 33.26 33.52
N ILE A 43 29.25 33.49 32.23
CA ILE A 43 30.09 32.70 31.30
C ILE A 43 31.46 32.40 31.96
N PRO A 44 32.07 31.20 31.78
CA PRO A 44 33.21 30.75 32.58
C PRO A 44 34.40 31.68 32.45
N GLN A 45 34.87 32.24 33.56
CA GLN A 45 35.97 33.20 33.58
C GLN A 45 37.36 32.57 33.85
N ASP A 46 37.43 31.24 34.06
CA ASP A 46 38.69 30.50 34.19
C ASP A 46 38.95 29.61 32.98
N SER A 47 39.26 30.21 31.83
CA SER A 47 39.66 29.51 30.59
C SER A 47 40.91 28.61 30.78
N ASN A 48 41.71 28.91 31.80
CA ASN A 48 42.91 28.16 32.21
C ASN A 48 42.61 26.82 32.88
N LEU A 49 41.38 26.55 33.34
CA LEU A 49 41.05 25.27 34.00
C LEU A 49 40.31 24.29 33.06
N SER A 50 39.59 24.83 32.07
CA SER A 50 38.67 24.05 31.22
C SER A 50 39.13 23.83 29.77
N VAL A 51 39.84 24.78 29.14
CA VAL A 51 40.12 24.74 27.69
C VAL A 51 41.62 24.68 27.35
N HIS A 52 42.47 25.31 28.15
CA HIS A 52 43.91 25.44 27.86
C HIS A 52 44.82 24.52 28.69
N THR A 53 44.33 23.34 29.09
CA THR A 53 45.10 22.33 29.86
C THR A 53 45.06 20.96 29.19
N ASP A 54 46.11 20.17 29.41
CA ASP A 54 46.20 18.77 28.94
C ASP A 54 45.14 17.87 29.61
N ASN A 55 44.70 18.24 30.81
CA ASN A 55 43.62 17.60 31.55
C ASN A 55 42.51 18.61 31.85
N PRO A 56 41.52 18.75 30.96
CA PRO A 56 40.45 19.71 31.13
C PRO A 56 39.55 19.26 32.28
N ASP A 57 39.12 20.21 33.08
CA ASP A 57 38.04 19.96 34.02
C ASP A 57 37.04 21.11 34.00
N LEU A 58 35.77 20.79 34.20
CA LEU A 58 34.73 21.82 34.26
C LEU A 58 34.70 22.41 35.67
N THR A 59 34.34 23.69 35.81
CA THR A 59 34.26 24.30 37.14
C THR A 59 33.28 23.53 38.04
N PRO A 60 33.54 23.40 39.35
CA PRO A 60 32.66 22.67 40.27
C PRO A 60 31.21 23.17 40.23
N CYS A 61 31.01 24.46 39.97
CA CYS A 61 29.69 25.06 39.79
C CYS A 61 28.97 24.57 38.53
N PHE A 62 29.67 24.43 37.40
CA PHE A 62 29.11 23.93 36.14
C PHE A 62 28.76 22.44 36.23
N GLN A 63 29.65 21.65 36.86
CA GLN A 63 29.45 20.22 37.07
C GLN A 63 28.22 19.92 37.93
N ASN A 64 28.06 20.65 39.02
CA ASN A 64 26.96 20.41 39.95
C ASN A 64 25.63 21.00 39.46
N SER A 65 25.65 22.03 38.60
CA SER A 65 24.44 22.74 38.16
C SER A 65 23.97 22.31 36.75
N LEU A 66 24.65 22.73 35.68
CA LEU A 66 24.12 22.59 34.32
C LEU A 66 24.02 21.11 33.90
N LEU A 67 25.04 20.31 34.20
CA LEU A 67 25.06 18.87 33.90
C LEU A 67 23.96 18.09 34.65
N ALA A 68 23.62 18.52 35.87
CA ALA A 68 22.50 17.95 36.61
C ALA A 68 21.13 18.38 36.05
N TRP A 69 21.04 19.56 35.43
CA TRP A 69 19.79 20.11 34.90
C TRP A 69 19.40 19.53 33.53
N VAL A 70 20.36 19.12 32.69
CA VAL A 70 20.08 18.60 31.33
C VAL A 70 19.07 17.43 31.32
N PRO A 71 19.23 16.36 32.12
CA PRO A 71 18.24 15.28 32.17
C PRO A 71 16.90 15.74 32.75
N CYS A 72 16.93 16.69 33.69
CA CYS A 72 15.73 17.24 34.33
C CYS A 72 14.89 18.03 33.33
N ILE A 73 15.52 18.93 32.57
CA ILE A 73 14.86 19.75 31.54
C ILE A 73 14.22 18.84 30.48
N TYR A 74 14.93 17.79 30.04
CA TYR A 74 14.38 16.82 29.09
C TYR A 74 13.11 16.15 29.63
N LEU A 75 13.15 15.62 30.87
CA LEU A 75 12.01 14.91 31.45
C LEU A 75 10.82 15.86 31.61
N TRP A 76 11.03 17.08 32.11
CA TRP A 76 9.97 18.08 32.29
C TRP A 76 9.39 18.57 30.95
N ALA A 77 10.19 18.69 29.91
CA ALA A 77 9.72 19.06 28.57
C ALA A 77 8.93 17.91 27.89
N ALA A 78 9.36 16.66 28.09
CA ALA A 78 8.70 15.49 27.50
C ALA A 78 7.43 15.08 28.25
N LEU A 79 7.32 15.40 29.55
CA LEU A 79 6.25 14.93 30.42
C LEU A 79 4.83 15.27 29.93
N PRO A 80 4.49 16.52 29.53
CA PRO A 80 3.11 16.87 29.18
C PRO A 80 2.61 16.08 27.96
N CYS A 81 3.43 16.02 26.91
CA CYS A 81 3.14 15.25 25.71
C CYS A 81 3.04 13.75 26.00
N TYR A 82 3.92 13.23 26.86
CA TYR A 82 3.94 11.82 27.21
C TYR A 82 2.78 11.40 28.10
N LEU A 83 2.35 12.25 29.03
CA LEU A 83 1.14 12.01 29.84
C LEU A 83 -0.12 12.01 28.97
N PHE A 84 -0.22 12.91 27.99
CA PHE A 84 -1.33 12.91 27.04
C PHE A 84 -1.36 11.63 26.19
N TYR A 85 -0.19 11.15 25.74
CA TYR A 85 -0.05 9.86 25.06
C TYR A 85 -0.53 8.69 25.94
N LEU A 86 -0.08 8.64 27.19
CA LEU A 86 -0.44 7.59 28.15
C LEU A 86 -1.93 7.62 28.55
N GLN A 87 -2.57 8.80 28.53
CA GLN A 87 -4.01 8.92 28.78
C GLN A 87 -4.84 8.33 27.63
N ARG A 88 -4.40 8.49 26.38
CA ARG A 88 -5.11 7.97 25.19
C ARG A 88 -4.90 6.47 24.96
N HIS A 89 -3.73 5.93 25.34
CA HIS A 89 -3.41 4.52 25.13
C HIS A 89 -3.46 3.72 26.44
N ASN A 90 -4.66 3.30 26.84
CA ASN A 90 -4.84 2.42 28.00
C ASN A 90 -4.83 0.93 27.55
N ARG A 91 -3.69 0.25 27.68
CA ARG A 91 -3.52 -1.16 27.26
C ARG A 91 -3.69 -2.17 28.41
N GLY A 92 -4.25 -1.73 29.53
CA GLY A 92 -4.43 -2.53 30.74
C GLY A 92 -3.20 -2.54 31.66
N TYR A 93 -3.26 -3.34 32.72
CA TYR A 93 -2.27 -3.32 33.80
C TYR A 93 -1.19 -4.41 33.66
N ILE A 94 0.08 -4.05 33.91
CA ILE A 94 1.19 -5.02 34.00
C ILE A 94 1.39 -5.48 35.45
N VAL A 95 1.34 -6.81 35.67
CA VAL A 95 1.58 -7.44 36.97
C VAL A 95 3.02 -7.19 37.42
N LEU A 96 3.22 -7.08 38.74
CA LEU A 96 4.53 -6.78 39.34
C LEU A 96 5.54 -7.92 39.13
N SER A 97 6.23 -7.92 37.99
CA SER A 97 7.33 -8.83 37.68
C SER A 97 8.60 -8.52 38.48
N HIS A 98 9.54 -9.46 38.57
CA HIS A 98 10.85 -9.20 39.19
C HIS A 98 11.57 -8.00 38.56
N LEU A 99 11.42 -7.79 37.24
CA LEU A 99 12.01 -6.66 36.53
C LEU A 99 11.39 -5.32 36.93
N SER A 100 10.07 -5.26 37.12
CA SER A 100 9.41 -4.01 37.56
C SER A 100 9.66 -3.70 39.03
N ARG A 101 9.85 -4.72 39.89
CA ARG A 101 10.38 -4.53 41.25
C ARG A 101 11.79 -3.95 41.23
N LEU A 102 12.68 -4.51 40.42
CA LEU A 102 14.05 -3.99 40.26
C LEU A 102 14.09 -2.55 39.76
N LYS A 103 13.22 -2.17 38.79
CA LYS A 103 13.11 -0.79 38.30
C LYS A 103 12.58 0.20 39.34
N THR A 104 11.70 -0.25 40.25
CA THR A 104 11.01 0.61 41.22
C THR A 104 11.71 0.71 42.58
N VAL A 105 12.38 -0.36 43.03
CA VAL A 105 13.18 -0.38 44.28
C VAL A 105 14.27 0.70 44.29
N ARG A 106 14.79 1.09 43.13
CA ARG A 106 15.80 2.14 43.03
C ARG A 106 15.29 3.54 43.43
N GLY A 107 14.00 3.83 43.27
CA GLY A 107 13.42 5.10 43.72
C GLY A 107 13.54 5.33 45.23
N GLY A 108 13.65 4.23 46.00
CA GLY A 108 13.79 4.27 47.46
C GLY A 108 15.20 4.58 47.97
N TRP A 109 16.24 4.56 47.12
CA TRP A 109 17.62 4.88 47.53
C TRP A 109 17.96 6.38 47.42
N VAL A 110 17.07 7.16 46.78
CA VAL A 110 17.18 8.62 46.58
C VAL A 110 17.18 9.44 47.89
N PRO A 111 16.39 9.11 48.94
CA PRO A 111 16.35 9.90 50.17
C PRO A 111 17.64 9.87 50.99
N LEU A 112 18.51 8.88 50.80
CA LEU A 112 19.75 8.75 51.59
C LEU A 112 20.84 9.78 51.20
N GLN A 113 20.67 10.47 50.07
CA GLN A 113 21.63 11.45 49.54
C GLN A 113 21.36 12.91 49.97
N GLY A 114 20.29 13.16 50.73
CA GLY A 114 19.83 14.52 51.06
C GLY A 114 20.04 14.92 52.52
N ARG A 115 21.28 15.12 52.97
CA ARG A 115 21.54 16.01 54.11
C ARG A 115 22.77 16.89 53.85
N PRO A 116 22.59 18.07 53.22
CA PRO A 116 23.69 19.00 53.04
C PRO A 116 24.12 19.54 54.42
N ARG A 117 25.38 19.34 54.79
CA ARG A 117 26.05 20.22 55.76
C ARG A 117 26.69 21.36 54.96
N CYS A 118 26.36 22.59 55.32
CA CYS A 118 26.81 23.88 54.76
C CYS A 118 26.13 24.38 53.47
N GLY A 119 25.20 25.34 53.64
CA GLY A 119 25.24 26.67 53.01
C GLY A 119 24.99 26.86 51.50
N CYS A 120 25.26 25.90 50.61
CA CYS A 120 25.16 26.11 49.17
C CYS A 120 23.97 25.37 48.55
N SER A 121 22.83 26.06 48.49
CA SER A 121 21.50 25.51 48.22
C SER A 121 21.00 25.77 46.78
N GLY A 122 21.79 25.45 45.76
CA GLY A 122 21.44 25.72 44.36
C GLY A 122 21.18 24.46 43.51
N PRO A 123 22.13 23.52 43.40
CA PRO A 123 22.06 22.49 42.35
C PRO A 123 21.25 21.24 42.70
N ALA A 124 21.13 20.89 43.99
CA ALA A 124 20.43 19.68 44.45
C ALA A 124 18.89 19.78 44.40
N PHE A 125 18.33 20.98 44.25
CA PHE A 125 16.88 21.22 44.43
C PHE A 125 16.01 20.67 43.27
N LEU A 126 16.56 20.55 42.05
CA LEU A 126 15.81 20.07 40.88
C LEU A 126 16.06 18.59 40.53
N ALA A 127 17.20 18.02 40.95
CA ALA A 127 17.56 16.64 40.60
C ALA A 127 16.72 15.58 41.36
N LEU A 128 16.48 15.79 42.66
CA LEU A 128 15.65 14.91 43.49
C LEU A 128 14.19 14.79 43.00
N PRO A 129 13.48 15.91 42.71
CA PRO A 129 12.12 15.81 42.18
C PRO A 129 12.06 15.18 40.79
N ALA A 130 13.07 15.38 39.92
CA ALA A 130 13.11 14.72 38.61
C ALA A 130 13.27 13.20 38.72
N GLN A 131 14.05 12.72 39.68
CA GLN A 131 14.21 11.28 39.94
C GLN A 131 12.96 10.66 40.54
N LEU A 132 12.29 11.34 41.48
CA LEU A 132 10.98 10.93 42.00
C LEU A 132 9.94 10.87 40.89
N LEU A 133 9.90 11.89 40.03
CA LEU A 133 9.01 11.94 38.87
C LEU A 133 9.24 10.76 37.92
N ALA A 134 10.50 10.40 37.64
CA ALA A 134 10.82 9.23 36.82
C ALA A 134 10.33 7.92 37.47
N THR A 135 10.38 7.79 38.79
CA THR A 135 9.87 6.59 39.50
C THR A 135 8.34 6.51 39.52
N LEU A 136 7.67 7.67 39.65
CA LEU A 136 6.22 7.77 39.49
C LEU A 136 5.81 7.44 38.06
N LEU A 137 6.58 7.89 37.06
CA LEU A 137 6.33 7.59 35.66
C LEU A 137 6.44 6.10 35.36
N ILE A 138 7.41 5.39 35.95
CA ILE A 138 7.52 3.91 35.84
C ILE A 138 6.25 3.23 36.37
N GLN A 139 5.71 3.68 37.51
CA GLN A 139 4.46 3.11 38.05
C GLN A 139 3.24 3.48 37.20
N TYR A 140 3.20 4.69 36.65
CA TYR A 140 2.11 5.13 35.79
C TYR A 140 2.11 4.41 34.43
N GLU A 141 3.27 4.21 33.83
CA GLU A 141 3.46 3.39 32.61
C GLU A 141 2.99 1.95 32.82
N ARG A 142 3.31 1.38 33.98
CA ARG A 142 2.86 0.04 34.38
C ARG A 142 1.33 -0.03 34.54
N LEU A 143 0.72 1.00 35.13
CA LEU A 143 -0.73 1.11 35.28
C LEU A 143 -1.44 1.20 33.92
N ARG A 144 -0.79 1.80 32.92
CA ARG A 144 -1.31 1.99 31.55
C ARG A 144 -0.89 0.89 30.56
N GLY A 145 0.00 -0.02 30.95
CA GLY A 145 0.36 -1.21 30.16
C GLY A 145 1.50 -1.00 29.15
N VAL A 146 2.37 -0.02 29.38
CA VAL A 146 3.53 0.24 28.51
C VAL A 146 4.69 -0.69 28.87
N GLN A 147 5.13 -1.53 27.92
CA GLN A 147 6.15 -2.57 28.14
C GLN A 147 7.61 -2.04 28.12
N SER A 148 7.85 -0.93 27.44
CA SER A 148 9.16 -0.27 27.32
C SER A 148 8.95 1.19 26.95
N SER A 149 9.59 2.10 27.67
CA SER A 149 9.46 3.54 27.49
C SER A 149 10.73 4.16 26.93
N GLY A 150 10.61 4.77 25.76
CA GLY A 150 11.71 5.53 25.16
C GLY A 150 12.08 6.77 25.97
N VAL A 151 11.09 7.42 26.60
CA VAL A 151 11.32 8.64 27.42
C VAL A 151 12.21 8.32 28.61
N LEU A 152 11.94 7.21 29.31
CA LEU A 152 12.77 6.79 30.43
C LEU A 152 14.17 6.34 29.98
N ILE A 153 14.30 5.62 28.87
CA ILE A 153 15.62 5.20 28.34
C ILE A 153 16.48 6.44 28.02
N ILE A 154 15.92 7.43 27.33
CA ILE A 154 16.63 8.68 26.99
C ILE A 154 16.98 9.45 28.26
N PHE A 155 16.08 9.52 29.25
CA PHE A 155 16.35 10.16 30.53
C PHE A 155 17.53 9.51 31.27
N TRP A 156 17.53 8.18 31.43
CA TRP A 156 18.64 7.47 32.08
C TRP A 156 19.94 7.58 31.29
N PHE A 157 19.86 7.56 29.96
CA PHE A 157 21.02 7.79 29.09
C PHE A 157 21.63 9.17 29.31
N LEU A 158 20.81 10.23 29.31
CA LEU A 158 21.26 11.59 29.60
C LEU A 158 21.86 11.72 31.02
N CYS A 159 21.31 11.02 32.01
CA CYS A 159 21.86 10.97 33.36
C CYS A 159 23.24 10.31 33.42
N VAL A 160 23.47 9.23 32.66
CA VAL A 160 24.79 8.59 32.57
C VAL A 160 25.77 9.55 31.90
N VAL A 161 25.42 10.10 30.74
CA VAL A 161 26.29 11.02 29.99
C VAL A 161 26.68 12.24 30.83
N SER A 162 25.73 12.84 31.55
CA SER A 162 26.02 14.00 32.39
C SER A 162 26.81 13.65 33.67
N ALA A 163 26.72 12.41 34.16
CA ALA A 163 27.46 11.96 35.34
C ALA A 163 28.90 11.48 35.05
N ILE A 164 29.24 11.14 33.79
CA ILE A 164 30.61 10.75 33.40
C ILE A 164 31.63 11.86 33.69
N VAL A 165 31.25 13.12 33.45
CA VAL A 165 32.13 14.28 33.65
C VAL A 165 32.51 14.48 35.13
N PRO A 166 31.56 14.61 36.08
CA PRO A 166 31.87 14.68 37.51
C PRO A 166 32.51 13.39 38.05
N PHE A 167 32.23 12.22 37.45
CA PHE A 167 32.92 10.97 37.78
C PHE A 167 34.42 11.04 37.48
N ARG A 168 34.79 11.49 36.27
CA ARG A 168 36.19 11.72 35.89
C ARG A 168 36.87 12.77 36.77
N SER A 169 36.19 13.90 37.02
CA SER A 169 36.72 15.01 37.83
C SER A 169 37.06 14.55 39.26
N LYS A 170 36.16 13.81 39.91
CA LYS A 170 36.40 13.26 41.25
C LYS A 170 37.55 12.26 41.31
N ILE A 171 37.71 11.43 40.26
CA ILE A 171 38.87 10.51 40.14
C ILE A 171 40.16 11.31 40.07
N LEU A 172 40.24 12.30 39.18
CA LEU A 172 41.43 13.13 39.01
C LEU A 172 41.77 13.91 40.29
N ALA A 173 40.76 14.46 40.97
CA ALA A 173 40.94 15.16 42.24
C ALA A 173 41.45 14.25 43.37
N ALA A 174 40.99 12.99 43.42
CA ALA A 174 41.47 12.00 44.39
C ALA A 174 42.92 11.57 44.08
N THR A 175 43.24 11.33 42.81
CA THR A 175 44.60 10.96 42.37
C THR A 175 45.60 12.10 42.59
N ALA A 176 45.19 13.36 42.37
CA ALA A 176 46.05 14.53 42.52
C ALA A 176 46.40 14.86 43.98
N LYS A 177 45.49 14.57 44.92
CA LYS A 177 45.67 14.89 46.35
C LYS A 177 46.23 13.73 47.17
N GLY A 178 46.27 12.50 46.64
CA GLY A 178 46.73 11.30 47.37
C GLY A 178 45.82 10.86 48.53
N GLU A 179 44.91 11.72 48.99
CA GLU A 179 43.90 11.46 50.01
C GLU A 179 42.50 11.88 49.56
N VAL A 180 41.49 11.09 49.95
CA VAL A 180 40.07 11.38 49.69
C VAL A 180 39.54 12.30 50.78
N SER A 181 39.50 13.62 50.48
CA SER A 181 39.07 14.67 51.42
C SER A 181 37.71 14.41 52.10
N ASP A 182 36.77 13.74 51.42
CA ASP A 182 35.45 13.39 51.98
C ASP A 182 35.00 11.99 51.52
N PRO A 183 35.35 10.93 52.28
CA PRO A 183 35.09 9.55 51.91
C PRO A 183 33.59 9.23 51.72
N PHE A 184 32.72 9.91 52.45
CA PHE A 184 31.27 9.67 52.41
C PHE A 184 30.65 10.19 51.11
N HIS A 185 30.94 11.44 50.72
CA HIS A 185 30.43 12.02 49.47
C HIS A 185 31.09 11.42 48.22
N PHE A 186 32.32 10.93 48.36
CA PHE A 186 33.00 10.17 47.32
C PHE A 186 32.27 8.85 47.11
N THR A 187 32.24 7.95 48.11
CA THR A 187 31.62 6.61 47.99
C THR A 187 30.15 6.63 47.58
N THR A 188 29.34 7.55 48.14
CA THR A 188 27.92 7.70 47.77
C THR A 188 27.72 8.10 46.30
N PHE A 189 28.63 8.89 45.71
CA PHE A 189 28.55 9.25 44.30
C PHE A 189 28.88 8.08 43.36
N TYR A 190 29.83 7.20 43.72
CA TYR A 190 30.12 5.99 42.93
C TYR A 190 28.96 5.01 42.96
N ILE A 191 28.36 4.82 44.13
CA ILE A 191 27.14 4.01 44.28
C ILE A 191 26.02 4.60 43.43
N TYR A 192 25.83 5.92 43.46
CA TYR A 192 24.86 6.61 42.61
C TYR A 192 25.13 6.39 41.10
N PHE A 193 26.36 6.59 40.64
CA PHE A 193 26.74 6.38 39.24
C PHE A 193 26.48 4.93 38.79
N ALA A 194 26.87 3.94 39.61
CA ALA A 194 26.61 2.53 39.34
C ALA A 194 25.10 2.21 39.29
N LEU A 195 24.29 2.80 40.17
CA LEU A 195 22.84 2.65 40.18
C LEU A 195 22.16 3.31 38.97
N VAL A 196 22.69 4.43 38.46
CA VAL A 196 22.20 5.07 37.23
C VAL A 196 22.53 4.23 36.00
N LEU A 197 23.76 3.71 35.92
CA LEU A 197 24.17 2.80 34.85
C LEU A 197 23.33 1.52 34.85
N PHE A 198 23.13 0.92 36.03
CA PHE A 198 22.30 -0.28 36.18
C PHE A 198 20.85 -0.04 35.74
N ALA A 199 20.30 1.14 36.02
CA ALA A 199 18.94 1.46 35.60
C ALA A 199 18.80 1.72 34.09
N LEU A 200 19.83 2.30 33.45
CA LEU A 200 19.88 2.38 32.01
C LEU A 200 19.82 0.96 31.41
N ILE A 201 20.65 0.04 31.91
CA ILE A 201 20.65 -1.38 31.48
C ILE A 201 19.27 -2.02 31.71
N LEU A 202 18.67 -1.85 32.88
CA LEU A 202 17.32 -2.39 33.18
C LEU A 202 16.23 -1.79 32.29
N SER A 203 16.36 -0.52 31.89
CA SER A 203 15.39 0.15 31.03
C SER A 203 15.41 -0.38 29.59
N CYS A 204 16.55 -0.94 29.15
CA CYS A 204 16.69 -1.61 27.85
C CYS A 204 15.90 -2.93 27.78
N PHE A 205 15.65 -3.58 28.92
CA PHE A 205 14.90 -4.83 28.98
C PHE A 205 13.38 -4.59 29.01
N ARG A 206 12.69 -5.38 28.18
CA ARG A 206 11.24 -5.35 27.98
C ARG A 206 10.50 -6.02 29.14
N GLU A 207 9.38 -5.44 29.55
CA GLU A 207 8.44 -6.07 30.50
C GLU A 207 7.45 -7.04 29.83
N LYS A 208 6.93 -7.99 30.62
CA LYS A 208 5.92 -8.95 30.18
C LYS A 208 4.63 -8.22 29.74
N PRO A 209 3.85 -8.79 28.81
CA PRO A 209 2.59 -8.17 28.37
C PRO A 209 1.59 -7.96 29.52
N PRO A 210 0.66 -6.99 29.38
CA PRO A 210 -0.35 -6.71 30.39
C PRO A 210 -1.27 -7.90 30.61
N PHE A 211 -1.79 -8.04 31.84
CA PHE A 211 -2.54 -9.23 32.27
C PHE A 211 -3.92 -9.36 31.60
N PHE A 212 -4.53 -8.23 31.24
CA PHE A 212 -5.79 -8.15 30.49
C PHE A 212 -5.56 -7.68 29.06
N SER A 213 -4.49 -8.11 28.39
CA SER A 213 -4.51 -8.05 26.93
C SER A 213 -5.60 -9.01 26.45
N PRO A 214 -6.47 -8.66 25.48
CA PRO A 214 -7.19 -9.68 24.75
C PRO A 214 -6.14 -10.71 24.35
N GLN A 215 -6.32 -11.98 24.71
CA GLN A 215 -5.50 -13.04 24.13
C GLN A 215 -5.62 -12.83 22.63
N ASN A 216 -4.53 -12.40 21.98
CA ASN A 216 -4.51 -12.36 20.53
C ASN A 216 -4.82 -13.80 20.12
N VAL A 217 -6.01 -13.99 19.57
CA VAL A 217 -6.47 -15.29 19.03
C VAL A 217 -5.56 -15.72 17.87
N ASP A 218 -4.80 -14.76 17.34
CA ASP A 218 -3.79 -14.96 16.30
C ASP A 218 -2.64 -15.87 16.75
N PRO A 219 -2.36 -16.95 15.99
CA PRO A 219 -1.29 -17.90 16.29
C PRO A 219 0.12 -17.31 16.10
N ASN A 220 0.29 -16.25 15.29
CA ASN A 220 1.60 -15.64 14.99
C ASN A 220 1.54 -14.10 14.85
N PRO A 221 1.37 -13.34 15.96
CA PRO A 221 1.24 -11.88 15.90
C PRO A 221 2.56 -11.18 15.59
N CYS A 222 2.48 -10.00 14.94
CA CYS A 222 3.64 -9.16 14.65
C CYS A 222 4.50 -8.84 15.91
N PRO A 223 5.80 -9.23 15.92
CA PRO A 223 6.68 -9.00 17.06
C PRO A 223 6.92 -7.52 17.38
N GLU A 224 6.72 -6.61 16.43
CA GLU A 224 6.96 -5.17 16.58
C GLU A 224 6.11 -4.54 17.70
N VAL A 225 4.83 -4.95 17.83
CA VAL A 225 3.92 -4.48 18.89
C VAL A 225 4.48 -4.79 20.27
N SER A 226 5.16 -5.93 20.34
CA SER A 226 5.75 -6.50 21.53
C SER A 226 7.21 -6.06 21.73
N ALA A 227 7.89 -5.56 20.70
CA ALA A 227 9.30 -5.21 20.76
C ALA A 227 9.57 -4.05 21.75
N GLY A 228 10.72 -4.12 22.45
CA GLY A 228 11.21 -3.02 23.29
C GLY A 228 11.65 -1.82 22.45
N PHE A 229 11.80 -0.64 23.07
CA PHE A 229 12.11 0.60 22.35
C PHE A 229 13.37 0.51 21.48
N LEU A 230 14.47 -0.02 22.02
CA LEU A 230 15.73 -0.20 21.26
C LEU A 230 15.57 -1.17 20.08
N SER A 231 14.81 -2.25 20.27
CA SER A 231 14.54 -3.21 19.20
C SER A 231 13.67 -2.63 18.10
N ARG A 232 12.76 -1.69 18.41
CA ARG A 232 12.02 -0.93 17.39
C ARG A 232 12.93 0.06 16.66
N LEU A 233 13.80 0.76 17.40
CA LEU A 233 14.73 1.74 16.84
C LEU A 233 15.76 1.12 15.89
N SER A 234 16.23 -0.09 16.19
CA SER A 234 17.24 -0.81 15.39
C SER A 234 16.67 -1.94 14.52
N PHE A 235 15.35 -2.09 14.44
CA PHE A 235 14.64 -3.16 13.73
C PHE A 235 15.06 -4.60 14.11
N TRP A 236 15.57 -4.81 15.33
CA TRP A 236 16.10 -6.11 15.78
C TRP A 236 15.05 -7.24 15.83
N TRP A 237 13.77 -6.89 15.91
CA TRP A 237 12.69 -7.88 15.94
C TRP A 237 12.59 -8.65 14.62
N PHE A 238 13.06 -8.09 13.50
CA PHE A 238 13.08 -8.73 12.18
C PHE A 238 14.18 -9.80 12.04
N THR A 239 15.27 -9.70 12.82
CA THR A 239 16.46 -10.55 12.69
C THR A 239 16.14 -12.05 12.75
N LYS A 240 15.15 -12.45 13.56
CA LYS A 240 14.72 -13.87 13.65
C LYS A 240 14.15 -14.39 12.33
N MET A 241 13.34 -13.59 11.64
CA MET A 241 12.76 -13.95 10.35
C MET A 241 13.81 -13.95 9.24
N ALA A 242 14.73 -12.98 9.25
CA ALA A 242 15.86 -12.98 8.31
C ALA A 242 16.73 -14.24 8.43
N ILE A 243 17.04 -14.68 9.67
CA ILE A 243 17.79 -15.92 9.91
C ILE A 243 16.98 -17.15 9.47
N LEU A 244 15.65 -17.16 9.69
CA LEU A 244 14.79 -18.24 9.20
C LEU A 244 14.82 -18.31 7.67
N GLY A 245 14.68 -17.18 6.98
CA GLY A 245 14.75 -17.05 5.52
C GLY A 245 16.11 -17.43 4.93
N TYR A 246 17.19 -17.23 5.69
CA TYR A 246 18.53 -17.72 5.31
C TYR A 246 18.63 -19.26 5.42
N ARG A 247 17.96 -19.87 6.40
CA ARG A 247 17.99 -21.33 6.61
C ARG A 247 17.04 -22.09 5.69
N ARG A 248 15.89 -21.50 5.36
CA ARG A 248 14.91 -22.05 4.43
C ARG A 248 14.17 -20.93 3.71
N PRO A 249 13.73 -21.12 2.46
CA PRO A 249 12.77 -20.23 1.82
C PRO A 249 11.54 -20.04 2.71
N LEU A 250 11.10 -18.79 2.87
CA LEU A 250 9.93 -18.46 3.68
C LEU A 250 8.64 -18.89 2.95
N GLU A 251 7.73 -19.50 3.69
CA GLU A 251 6.37 -19.84 3.21
C GLU A 251 5.35 -18.85 3.80
N GLU A 252 4.13 -18.77 3.25
CA GLU A 252 3.08 -17.85 3.72
C GLU A 252 2.75 -18.04 5.21
N GLN A 253 2.80 -19.29 5.69
CA GLN A 253 2.57 -19.64 7.10
C GLN A 253 3.65 -19.10 8.06
N ASP A 254 4.84 -18.74 7.57
CA ASP A 254 5.92 -18.17 8.38
C ASP A 254 5.73 -16.67 8.64
N LEU A 255 4.86 -16.01 7.86
CA LEU A 255 4.61 -14.58 7.96
C LEU A 255 3.77 -14.24 9.21
N TRP A 256 4.01 -13.05 9.74
CA TRP A 256 3.25 -12.54 10.88
C TRP A 256 1.91 -11.97 10.43
N SER A 257 0.89 -12.09 11.30
CA SER A 257 -0.34 -11.31 11.11
C SER A 257 -0.04 -9.81 11.21
N LEU A 258 -0.75 -9.03 10.39
CA LEU A 258 -0.65 -7.57 10.39
C LEU A 258 -1.17 -6.99 11.70
N LYS A 259 -0.67 -5.81 12.09
CA LYS A 259 -1.24 -5.06 13.21
C LYS A 259 -2.69 -4.69 12.87
N GLU A 260 -3.56 -4.66 13.87
CA GLU A 260 -4.95 -4.28 13.64
C GLU A 260 -5.12 -2.88 13.00
N ASP A 261 -4.22 -1.94 13.30
CA ASP A 261 -4.21 -0.59 12.72
C ASP A 261 -3.82 -0.57 11.23
N ASP A 262 -3.20 -1.63 10.74
CA ASP A 262 -2.76 -1.81 9.34
C ASP A 262 -3.74 -2.66 8.53
N CYS A 263 -4.73 -3.27 9.18
CA CYS A 263 -5.75 -4.07 8.49
C CYS A 263 -6.65 -3.20 7.61
N SER A 264 -6.98 -3.73 6.43
CA SER A 264 -7.86 -3.07 5.44
C SER A 264 -9.18 -2.62 6.05
N GLN A 265 -9.78 -3.41 6.94
CA GLN A 265 -11.06 -3.08 7.58
C GLN A 265 -11.02 -1.73 8.32
N LYS A 266 -10.00 -1.47 9.15
CA LYS A 266 -9.89 -0.19 9.88
C LYS A 266 -9.48 0.94 8.96
N VAL A 267 -8.49 0.71 8.09
CA VAL A 267 -7.91 1.74 7.23
C VAL A 267 -8.92 2.23 6.18
N VAL A 268 -9.64 1.31 5.51
CA VAL A 268 -10.65 1.62 4.50
C VAL A 268 -11.86 2.30 5.13
N ASN A 269 -12.32 1.85 6.31
CA ASN A 269 -13.45 2.48 6.99
C ASN A 269 -13.15 3.93 7.40
N ARG A 270 -11.94 4.21 7.94
CA ARG A 270 -11.54 5.59 8.29
C ARG A 270 -11.58 6.53 7.09
N LEU A 271 -11.06 6.08 5.93
CA LEU A 271 -11.08 6.89 4.70
C LEU A 271 -12.50 7.08 4.15
N LEU A 272 -13.33 6.03 4.18
CA LEU A 272 -14.73 6.13 3.74
C LEU A 272 -15.55 7.09 4.60
N GLU A 273 -15.35 7.08 5.92
CA GLU A 273 -16.02 8.01 6.82
C GLU A 273 -15.62 9.45 6.53
N ALA A 274 -14.33 9.71 6.32
CA ALA A 274 -13.83 11.03 5.92
C ALA A 274 -14.38 11.47 4.56
N TRP A 275 -14.43 10.56 3.58
CA TRP A 275 -14.98 10.83 2.25
C TRP A 275 -16.48 11.13 2.29
N LYS A 276 -17.27 10.29 2.97
CA LYS A 276 -18.72 10.51 3.15
C LYS A 276 -19.03 11.80 3.88
N LYS A 277 -18.20 12.19 4.87
CA LYS A 277 -18.35 13.47 5.57
C LYS A 277 -18.18 14.66 4.63
N LEU A 278 -17.18 14.62 3.74
CA LEU A 278 -16.94 15.67 2.75
C LEU A 278 -18.04 15.72 1.67
N GLN A 279 -18.51 14.57 1.20
CA GLN A 279 -19.64 14.51 0.26
C GLN A 279 -20.90 15.14 0.87
N LYS A 280 -21.24 14.82 2.14
CA LYS A 280 -22.37 15.44 2.84
C LYS A 280 -22.23 16.95 3.01
N GLN A 281 -21.01 17.43 3.28
CA GLN A 281 -20.74 18.87 3.37
C GLN A 281 -20.90 19.58 2.03
N ALA A 282 -20.45 18.97 0.92
CA ALA A 282 -20.61 19.51 -0.42
C ALA A 282 -22.10 19.64 -0.81
N VAL A 283 -22.89 18.57 -0.60
CA VAL A 283 -24.34 18.58 -0.86
C VAL A 283 -25.07 19.60 0.03
N GLY A 284 -24.68 19.73 1.31
CA GLY A 284 -25.24 20.73 2.22
C GLY A 284 -24.96 22.18 1.79
N HIS A 285 -23.77 22.45 1.25
CA HIS A 285 -23.42 23.75 0.69
C HIS A 285 -24.20 24.07 -0.59
N GLU A 286 -24.40 23.08 -1.47
CA GLU A 286 -25.22 23.24 -2.67
C GLU A 286 -26.69 23.51 -2.32
N ALA A 287 -27.26 22.77 -1.36
CA ALA A 287 -28.62 23.00 -0.88
C ALA A 287 -28.79 24.39 -0.22
N ALA A 288 -27.80 24.83 0.57
CA ALA A 288 -27.80 26.17 1.17
C ALA A 288 -27.66 27.29 0.13
N ALA A 289 -26.81 27.09 -0.90
CA ALA A 289 -26.65 28.03 -2.00
C ALA A 289 -27.90 28.12 -2.90
N ALA A 290 -28.60 26.99 -3.10
CA ALA A 290 -29.88 26.95 -3.81
C ALA A 290 -31.01 27.62 -3.01
N SER A 291 -31.00 27.48 -1.68
CA SER A 291 -31.97 28.14 -0.79
C SER A 291 -31.72 29.65 -0.67
N GLY A 292 -30.46 30.10 -0.71
CA GLY A 292 -30.09 31.52 -0.64
C GLY A 292 -30.47 32.34 -1.89
N LYS A 293 -30.62 31.69 -3.04
CA LYS A 293 -31.02 32.36 -4.30
C LYS A 293 -32.50 32.72 -4.42
N LYS A 294 -33.37 32.32 -3.48
CA LYS A 294 -34.80 32.65 -3.52
C LYS A 294 -35.17 33.98 -2.83
N ALA A 295 -34.21 34.75 -2.30
CA ALA A 295 -34.53 35.88 -1.41
C ALA A 295 -33.92 37.26 -1.76
N SER A 296 -33.30 37.49 -2.93
CA SER A 296 -32.86 38.84 -3.30
C SER A 296 -33.08 39.12 -4.77
N GLY A 297 -33.89 40.15 -5.02
CA GLY A 297 -34.36 40.57 -6.33
C GLY A 297 -33.28 41.16 -7.25
N GLU A 298 -33.69 41.20 -8.51
CA GLU A 298 -33.25 42.03 -9.63
C GLU A 298 -32.30 43.17 -9.25
N ASP A 299 -30.97 42.93 -9.31
CA ASP A 299 -29.93 43.96 -9.60
C ASP A 299 -28.49 43.40 -9.70
N GLU A 300 -28.23 42.10 -9.49
CA GLU A 300 -26.91 41.51 -9.75
C GLU A 300 -26.84 40.76 -11.10
N VAL A 301 -26.83 41.51 -12.21
CA VAL A 301 -26.60 40.94 -13.57
C VAL A 301 -25.22 41.33 -14.16
N LEU A 302 -24.37 42.08 -13.44
CA LEU A 302 -23.13 42.64 -14.04
C LEU A 302 -21.79 42.18 -13.45
N LEU A 303 -21.74 41.21 -12.53
CA LEU A 303 -20.49 40.56 -12.11
C LEU A 303 -20.63 39.05 -12.19
N GLY A 304 -20.33 38.51 -13.39
CA GLY A 304 -20.30 37.09 -13.68
C GLY A 304 -19.24 36.34 -12.88
N GLY A 305 -19.61 35.89 -11.69
CA GLY A 305 -18.95 34.82 -10.96
C GLY A 305 -19.99 33.77 -10.61
N GLN A 306 -20.23 32.80 -11.50
CA GLN A 306 -20.97 31.60 -11.12
C GLN A 306 -20.31 31.01 -9.85
N PRO A 307 -21.05 30.74 -8.76
CA PRO A 307 -20.52 29.96 -7.67
C PRO A 307 -20.23 28.56 -8.23
N ARG A 308 -18.96 28.26 -8.49
CA ARG A 308 -18.52 26.91 -8.88
C ARG A 308 -19.01 25.95 -7.80
N SER A 309 -19.84 24.97 -8.17
CA SER A 309 -20.10 23.80 -7.35
C SER A 309 -18.74 23.18 -7.00
N GLN A 310 -18.34 23.29 -5.73
CA GLN A 310 -17.08 22.71 -5.29
C GLN A 310 -17.27 21.20 -5.21
N GLN A 311 -16.84 20.50 -6.26
CA GLN A 311 -16.74 19.04 -6.22
C GLN A 311 -15.93 18.63 -4.98
N PRO A 312 -16.38 17.62 -4.21
CA PRO A 312 -15.68 17.17 -3.03
C PRO A 312 -14.26 16.72 -3.42
N SER A 313 -13.25 17.30 -2.79
CA SER A 313 -11.86 16.99 -3.12
C SER A 313 -11.39 15.74 -2.38
N PHE A 314 -11.07 14.69 -3.13
CA PHE A 314 -10.62 13.41 -2.55
C PHE A 314 -9.27 13.57 -1.83
N LEU A 315 -8.42 14.47 -2.31
CA LEU A 315 -7.14 14.81 -1.67
C LEU A 315 -7.32 15.30 -0.23
N TRP A 316 -8.38 16.06 0.06
CA TRP A 316 -8.61 16.54 1.42
C TRP A 316 -9.06 15.40 2.36
N ALA A 317 -9.82 14.42 1.84
CA ALA A 317 -10.15 13.21 2.59
C ALA A 317 -8.88 12.41 2.96
N LEU A 318 -7.94 12.30 2.02
CA LEU A 318 -6.64 11.66 2.24
C LEU A 318 -5.82 12.42 3.29
N LEU A 319 -5.69 13.75 3.15
CA LEU A 319 -4.94 14.58 4.11
C LEU A 319 -5.57 14.59 5.51
N ALA A 320 -6.90 14.60 5.61
CA ALA A 320 -7.59 14.53 6.90
C ALA A 320 -7.35 13.18 7.60
N THR A 321 -7.29 12.08 6.83
CA THR A 321 -7.12 10.72 7.37
C THR A 321 -5.66 10.43 7.75
N PHE A 322 -4.71 10.77 6.87
CA PHE A 322 -3.29 10.42 7.04
C PHE A 322 -2.40 11.58 7.52
N GLY A 323 -2.95 12.79 7.64
CA GLY A 323 -2.24 14.00 8.06
C GLY A 323 -1.42 13.87 9.34
N PRO A 324 -1.95 13.29 10.43
CA PRO A 324 -1.16 13.09 11.66
C PRO A 324 0.11 12.27 11.44
N SER A 325 0.04 11.20 10.64
CA SER A 325 1.20 10.36 10.31
C SER A 325 2.19 11.10 9.41
N ILE A 326 1.71 11.90 8.45
CA ILE A 326 2.55 12.74 7.60
C ILE A 326 3.29 13.78 8.45
N LEU A 327 2.63 14.44 9.40
CA LEU A 327 3.26 15.41 10.31
C LEU A 327 4.38 14.79 11.16
N ILE A 328 4.18 13.56 11.66
CA ILE A 328 5.22 12.83 12.38
C ILE A 328 6.44 12.58 11.46
N SER A 329 6.20 12.15 10.22
CA SER A 329 7.29 11.95 9.24
C SER A 329 8.02 13.26 8.92
N MET A 330 7.30 14.38 8.81
CA MET A 330 7.90 15.71 8.59
C MET A 330 8.84 16.10 9.73
N CYS A 331 8.44 15.85 10.97
CA CYS A 331 9.28 16.14 12.14
C CYS A 331 10.60 15.35 12.11
N PHE A 332 10.55 14.04 11.85
CA PHE A 332 11.78 13.23 11.71
C PHE A 332 12.67 13.74 10.58
N LYS A 333 12.08 14.15 9.46
CA LYS A 333 12.83 14.66 8.32
C LYS A 333 13.54 15.99 8.62
N VAL A 334 12.88 16.93 9.31
CA VAL A 334 13.51 18.19 9.75
C VAL A 334 14.71 17.91 10.66
N VAL A 335 14.55 17.01 11.64
CA VAL A 335 15.63 16.65 12.57
C VAL A 335 16.80 16.02 11.81
N GLN A 336 16.53 15.15 10.85
CA GLN A 336 17.54 14.53 10.00
C GLN A 336 18.30 15.56 9.16
N ASP A 337 17.58 16.52 8.56
CA ASP A 337 18.17 17.59 7.74
C ASP A 337 19.13 18.43 8.59
N LEU A 338 18.71 18.86 9.78
CA LEU A 338 19.56 19.62 10.71
C LEU A 338 20.81 18.82 11.13
N LEU A 339 20.66 17.54 11.49
CA LEU A 339 21.78 16.67 11.86
C LEU A 339 22.80 16.51 10.72
N SER A 340 22.35 16.48 9.47
CA SER A 340 23.25 16.31 8.32
C SER A 340 24.22 17.48 8.11
N PHE A 341 23.84 18.70 8.52
CA PHE A 341 24.70 19.88 8.44
C PHE A 341 25.65 20.04 9.63
N ILE A 342 25.42 19.35 10.74
CA ILE A 342 26.31 19.39 11.91
C ILE A 342 27.65 18.72 11.60
N ASN A 343 27.65 17.61 10.84
CA ASN A 343 28.86 16.86 10.53
C ASN A 343 29.94 17.66 9.76
N PRO A 344 29.63 18.39 8.68
CA PRO A 344 30.59 19.27 8.03
C PRO A 344 31.17 20.37 8.95
N GLN A 345 30.37 20.89 9.89
CA GLN A 345 30.84 21.89 10.86
C GLN A 345 31.78 21.30 11.90
N LEU A 346 31.50 20.08 12.38
CA LEU A 346 32.43 19.36 13.25
C LEU A 346 33.75 19.03 12.54
N LEU A 347 33.70 18.71 11.23
CA LEU A 347 34.89 18.50 10.42
C LEU A 347 35.75 19.77 10.33
N SER A 348 35.14 20.96 10.19
CA SER A 348 35.86 22.25 10.25
C SER A 348 36.64 22.39 11.57
N ILE A 349 35.97 22.16 12.70
CA ILE A 349 36.57 22.28 14.04
C ILE A 349 37.72 21.26 14.20
N LEU A 350 37.56 20.04 13.69
CA LEU A 350 38.60 19.01 13.75
C LEU A 350 39.84 19.39 12.93
N ILE A 351 39.65 19.91 11.72
CA ILE A 351 40.77 20.34 10.86
C ILE A 351 41.49 21.52 11.53
N ARG A 352 40.75 22.49 12.07
CA ARG A 352 41.32 23.62 12.82
C ARG A 352 42.09 23.15 14.07
N PHE A 353 41.64 22.09 14.74
CA PHE A 353 42.39 21.48 15.83
C PHE A 353 43.72 20.89 15.35
N ILE A 354 43.72 20.14 14.24
CA ILE A 354 44.95 19.53 13.68
C ILE A 354 45.97 20.59 13.27
N SER A 355 45.53 21.74 12.77
CA SER A 355 46.43 22.85 12.41
C SER A 355 47.05 23.59 13.60
N ASN A 356 46.53 23.43 14.82
CA ASN A 356 47.02 24.12 16.02
C ASN A 356 47.89 23.18 16.89
N PRO A 357 49.24 23.31 16.86
CA PRO A 357 50.14 22.41 17.60
C PRO A 357 50.08 22.59 19.12
N THR A 358 49.48 23.68 19.60
CA THR A 358 49.32 24.00 21.03
C THR A 358 47.98 23.53 21.61
N ALA A 359 47.11 22.95 20.79
CA ALA A 359 45.79 22.51 21.23
C ALA A 359 45.86 21.17 21.97
N PRO A 360 45.10 20.98 23.06
CA PRO A 360 45.20 19.78 23.88
C PRO A 360 44.50 18.58 23.22
N THR A 361 45.10 17.39 23.31
CA THR A 361 44.71 16.19 22.55
C THR A 361 43.28 15.70 22.81
N TRP A 362 42.77 15.87 24.02
CA TRP A 362 41.42 15.48 24.40
C TRP A 362 40.33 16.19 23.57
N TRP A 363 40.59 17.42 23.10
CA TRP A 363 39.64 18.19 22.31
C TRP A 363 39.39 17.52 20.95
N GLY A 364 40.45 17.01 20.31
CA GLY A 364 40.34 16.24 19.07
C GLY A 364 39.52 14.96 19.25
N PHE A 365 39.78 14.19 20.31
CA PHE A 365 39.00 12.98 20.62
C PHE A 365 37.53 13.29 20.90
N LEU A 366 37.23 14.42 21.57
CA LEU A 366 35.87 14.85 21.84
C LEU A 366 35.12 15.21 20.55
N VAL A 367 35.73 15.97 19.64
CA VAL A 367 35.13 16.33 18.35
C VAL A 367 34.91 15.08 17.49
N ALA A 368 35.88 14.16 17.43
CA ALA A 368 35.73 12.88 16.73
C ALA A 368 34.59 12.01 17.31
N GLY A 369 34.48 11.95 18.64
CA GLY A 369 33.36 11.27 19.31
C GLY A 369 32.00 11.90 19.00
N LEU A 370 31.92 13.23 18.96
CA LEU A 370 30.70 13.95 18.56
C LEU A 370 30.32 13.68 17.11
N MET A 371 31.29 13.62 16.18
CA MET A 371 31.04 13.26 14.78
C MET A 371 30.46 11.85 14.66
N PHE A 372 30.99 10.88 15.41
CA PHE A 372 30.46 9.52 15.43
C PHE A 372 29.02 9.48 15.97
N LEU A 373 28.76 10.12 17.11
CA LEU A 373 27.43 10.16 17.72
C LEU A 373 26.41 10.87 16.83
N CYS A 374 26.80 11.97 16.19
CA CYS A 374 25.96 12.71 15.24
C CYS A 374 25.62 11.84 14.02
N SER A 375 26.60 11.13 13.46
CA SER A 375 26.40 10.24 12.32
C SER A 375 25.48 9.04 12.66
N MET A 376 25.63 8.48 13.86
CA MET A 376 24.74 7.42 14.35
C MET A 376 23.31 7.93 14.52
N ALA A 377 23.14 9.09 15.18
CA ALA A 377 21.82 9.71 15.36
C ALA A 377 21.16 10.06 14.02
N GLN A 378 21.92 10.65 13.08
CA GLN A 378 21.46 10.93 11.73
C GLN A 378 20.95 9.66 11.03
N THR A 379 21.69 8.56 11.13
CA THR A 379 21.32 7.28 10.49
C THR A 379 20.05 6.70 11.11
N LEU A 380 19.93 6.69 12.44
CA LEU A 380 18.75 6.16 13.13
C LEU A 380 17.48 6.98 12.81
N VAL A 381 17.59 8.32 12.84
CA VAL A 381 16.47 9.21 12.50
C VAL A 381 16.04 9.05 11.04
N LEU A 382 17.00 8.90 10.12
CA LEU A 382 16.72 8.70 8.70
C LEU A 382 15.95 7.40 8.44
N HIS A 383 16.37 6.29 9.05
CA HIS A 383 15.68 5.00 8.86
C HIS A 383 14.30 5.00 9.53
N GLN A 384 14.15 5.67 10.68
CA GLN A 384 12.83 5.83 11.31
C GLN A 384 11.88 6.67 10.47
N TYR A 385 12.40 7.71 9.81
CA TYR A 385 11.68 8.48 8.80
C TYR A 385 11.19 7.57 7.67
N PHE A 386 12.08 6.76 7.08
CA PHE A 386 11.72 5.87 5.98
C PHE A 386 10.69 4.81 6.40
N HIS A 387 10.84 4.20 7.57
CA HIS A 387 9.86 3.25 8.08
C HIS A 387 8.47 3.87 8.24
N CYS A 388 8.39 5.06 8.85
CA CYS A 388 7.13 5.77 9.06
C CYS A 388 6.45 6.16 7.74
N ILE A 389 7.21 6.62 6.74
CA ILE A 389 6.64 7.04 5.46
C ILE A 389 6.20 5.83 4.62
N PHE A 390 6.94 4.71 4.63
CA PHE A 390 6.54 3.49 3.93
C PHE A 390 5.32 2.82 4.55
N GLU A 391 5.22 2.78 5.88
CA GLU A 391 4.02 2.27 6.57
C GLU A 391 2.79 3.13 6.23
N MET A 392 2.94 4.46 6.19
CA MET A 392 1.88 5.37 5.74
C MET A 392 1.52 5.13 4.26
N ALA A 393 2.52 4.97 3.40
CA ALA A 393 2.32 4.72 1.96
C ALA A 393 1.54 3.42 1.70
N LEU A 394 1.84 2.36 2.45
CA LEU A 394 1.12 1.09 2.35
C LEU A 394 -0.33 1.24 2.81
N ARG A 395 -0.56 1.89 3.96
CA ARG A 395 -1.93 2.20 4.45
C ARG A 395 -2.70 3.02 3.43
N LEU A 396 -2.07 4.00 2.81
CA LEU A 396 -2.66 4.84 1.77
C LEU A 396 -3.11 4.00 0.55
N ARG A 397 -2.23 3.12 0.05
CA ARG A 397 -2.55 2.19 -1.05
C ARG A 397 -3.73 1.28 -0.68
N THR A 398 -3.69 0.63 0.48
CA THR A 398 -4.76 -0.27 0.95
C THR A 398 -6.10 0.47 1.09
N ALA A 399 -6.09 1.70 1.59
CA ALA A 399 -7.29 2.52 1.72
C ALA A 399 -7.90 2.83 0.35
N ILE A 400 -7.09 3.31 -0.59
CA ILE A 400 -7.53 3.67 -1.95
C ILE A 400 -8.10 2.44 -2.65
N THR A 401 -7.36 1.32 -2.68
CA THR A 401 -7.83 0.07 -3.30
C THR A 401 -9.15 -0.41 -2.70
N GLY A 402 -9.30 -0.37 -1.37
CA GLY A 402 -10.54 -0.80 -0.72
C GLY A 402 -11.73 0.13 -0.97
N VAL A 403 -11.52 1.45 -1.07
CA VAL A 403 -12.56 2.41 -1.43
C VAL A 403 -13.01 2.21 -2.88
N ILE A 404 -12.07 2.05 -3.82
CA ILE A 404 -12.37 1.77 -5.23
C ILE A 404 -13.15 0.46 -5.35
N TYR A 405 -12.73 -0.59 -4.62
CA TYR A 405 -13.40 -1.89 -4.64
C TYR A 405 -14.84 -1.80 -4.13
N ARG A 406 -15.07 -1.11 -3.01
CA ARG A 406 -16.44 -0.92 -2.51
C ARG A 406 -17.30 -0.08 -3.45
N LYS A 407 -16.73 0.94 -4.10
CA LYS A 407 -17.44 1.75 -5.09
C LYS A 407 -17.81 0.95 -6.34
N ALA A 408 -16.90 0.09 -6.83
CA ALA A 408 -17.14 -0.75 -8.00
C ALA A 408 -18.32 -1.71 -7.85
N LEU A 409 -18.70 -2.07 -6.61
CA LEU A 409 -19.85 -2.93 -6.32
C LEU A 409 -21.20 -2.20 -6.34
N VAL A 410 -21.22 -0.86 -6.31
CA VAL A 410 -22.47 -0.06 -6.15
C VAL A 410 -22.64 0.95 -7.30
N ILE A 411 -21.71 1.01 -8.25
CA ILE A 411 -21.76 1.92 -9.38
C ILE A 411 -22.85 1.53 -10.39
N THR A 412 -23.52 2.51 -11.01
CA THR A 412 -24.61 2.29 -11.98
C THR A 412 -24.11 1.64 -13.28
N ASN A 413 -25.02 1.02 -14.04
CA ASN A 413 -24.65 0.36 -15.30
C ASN A 413 -24.26 1.34 -16.42
N SER A 414 -24.79 2.56 -16.40
CA SER A 414 -24.34 3.67 -17.27
C SER A 414 -22.87 4.02 -16.98
N ALA A 415 -22.53 4.19 -15.71
CA ALA A 415 -21.18 4.44 -15.23
C ALA A 415 -20.21 3.25 -15.49
N LYS A 416 -20.67 1.99 -15.41
CA LYS A 416 -19.86 0.81 -15.81
C LYS A 416 -19.52 0.78 -17.30
N ARG A 417 -20.35 1.39 -18.17
CA ARG A 417 -20.04 1.50 -19.61
C ARG A 417 -18.92 2.50 -19.86
N GLU A 418 -18.89 3.60 -19.10
CA GLU A 418 -17.82 4.60 -19.17
C GLU A 418 -16.52 4.07 -18.53
N SER A 419 -16.62 3.53 -17.31
CA SER A 419 -15.50 2.99 -16.55
C SER A 419 -15.38 1.47 -16.77
N THR A 420 -14.64 1.06 -17.80
CA THR A 420 -14.46 -0.36 -18.15
C THR A 420 -13.79 -1.15 -17.01
N VAL A 421 -13.99 -2.48 -16.98
CA VAL A 421 -13.33 -3.37 -15.99
C VAL A 421 -11.81 -3.23 -16.03
N GLY A 422 -11.22 -3.08 -17.21
CA GLY A 422 -9.79 -2.85 -17.37
C GLY A 422 -9.33 -1.54 -16.73
N GLU A 423 -10.13 -0.48 -16.83
CA GLU A 423 -9.85 0.79 -16.17
C GLU A 423 -9.94 0.68 -14.64
N ILE A 424 -10.96 -0.01 -14.12
CA ILE A 424 -11.10 -0.25 -12.67
C ILE A 424 -9.89 -1.03 -12.11
N VAL A 425 -9.43 -2.07 -12.81
CA VAL A 425 -8.23 -2.82 -12.44
C VAL A 425 -6.98 -1.93 -12.49
N ASN A 426 -6.88 -1.06 -13.50
CA ASN A 426 -5.79 -0.10 -13.61
C ASN A 426 -5.81 0.95 -12.48
N LEU A 427 -7.00 1.41 -12.06
CA LEU A 427 -7.17 2.31 -10.92
C LEU A 427 -6.68 1.66 -9.61
N MET A 428 -6.97 0.37 -9.41
CA MET A 428 -6.55 -0.37 -8.22
C MET A 428 -5.06 -0.76 -8.20
N SER A 429 -4.48 -1.06 -9.35
CA SER A 429 -3.11 -1.59 -9.46
C SER A 429 -2.08 -0.50 -9.75
N VAL A 430 -2.30 0.35 -10.75
CA VAL A 430 -1.34 1.38 -11.18
C VAL A 430 -1.57 2.67 -10.41
N ASP A 431 -2.79 3.19 -10.39
CA ASP A 431 -3.04 4.52 -9.81
C ASP A 431 -2.85 4.52 -8.29
N ALA A 432 -3.34 3.49 -7.59
CA ALA A 432 -3.06 3.33 -6.17
C ALA A 432 -1.55 3.16 -5.87
N GLN A 433 -0.80 2.49 -6.75
CA GLN A 433 0.65 2.34 -6.59
C GLN A 433 1.39 3.68 -6.72
N ARG A 434 0.95 4.58 -7.60
CA ARG A 434 1.58 5.92 -7.74
C ARG A 434 1.59 6.72 -6.45
N PHE A 435 0.55 6.60 -5.61
CA PHE A 435 0.53 7.23 -4.29
C PHE A 435 1.58 6.63 -3.35
N MET A 436 1.78 5.31 -3.41
CA MET A 436 2.83 4.64 -2.64
C MET A 436 4.22 5.09 -3.10
N ASP A 437 4.44 5.15 -4.41
CA ASP A 437 5.72 5.60 -5.00
C ASP A 437 6.02 7.07 -4.72
N LEU A 438 5.00 7.94 -4.62
CA LEU A 438 5.16 9.36 -4.31
C LEU A 438 5.56 9.59 -2.85
N ALA A 439 5.09 8.75 -1.91
CA ALA A 439 5.20 9.01 -0.48
C ALA A 439 6.64 9.30 0.01
N PRO A 440 7.69 8.56 -0.39
CA PRO A 440 9.07 8.86 0.02
C PRO A 440 9.58 10.22 -0.47
N PHE A 441 9.08 10.69 -1.62
CA PHE A 441 9.46 11.96 -2.23
C PHE A 441 8.60 13.14 -1.75
N LEU A 442 7.42 12.91 -1.17
CA LEU A 442 6.50 13.97 -0.77
C LEU A 442 7.16 14.98 0.17
N ASN A 443 7.94 14.51 1.14
CA ASN A 443 8.63 15.39 2.08
C ASN A 443 9.84 16.12 1.45
N LEU A 444 10.33 15.66 0.30
CA LEU A 444 11.39 16.35 -0.43
C LEU A 444 10.91 17.70 -0.98
N VAL A 445 9.60 17.88 -1.22
CA VAL A 445 9.01 19.14 -1.72
C VAL A 445 9.40 20.34 -0.86
N TRP A 446 9.36 20.18 0.47
CA TRP A 446 9.73 21.23 1.42
C TRP A 446 11.16 21.07 1.96
N SER A 447 11.64 19.83 2.09
CA SER A 447 12.99 19.53 2.60
C SER A 447 14.09 19.95 1.62
N ALA A 448 13.93 19.74 0.31
CA ALA A 448 14.95 20.13 -0.67
C ALA A 448 15.23 21.64 -0.68
N PRO A 449 14.24 22.55 -0.74
CA PRO A 449 14.49 23.98 -0.59
C PRO A 449 15.21 24.33 0.72
N LEU A 450 14.79 23.73 1.84
CA LEU A 450 15.42 23.95 3.14
C LEU A 450 16.89 23.54 3.14
N GLN A 451 17.22 22.36 2.60
CA GLN A 451 18.60 21.89 2.49
C GLN A 451 19.44 22.78 1.56
N ILE A 452 18.89 23.20 0.41
CA ILE A 452 19.58 24.10 -0.54
C ILE A 452 19.89 25.45 0.14
N ILE A 453 18.91 26.04 0.84
CA ILE A 453 19.09 27.33 1.53
C ILE A 453 20.15 27.21 2.64
N LEU A 454 20.08 26.16 3.48
CA LEU A 454 21.07 25.94 4.55
C LEU A 454 22.47 25.67 4.00
N ALA A 455 22.59 24.88 2.94
CA ALA A 455 23.87 24.58 2.30
C ALA A 455 24.51 25.85 1.72
N ILE A 456 23.75 26.67 0.98
CA ILE A 456 24.24 27.94 0.44
C ILE A 456 24.61 28.91 1.57
N TYR A 457 23.84 28.94 2.66
CA TYR A 457 24.15 29.77 3.83
C TYR A 457 25.49 29.40 4.47
N PHE A 458 25.74 28.12 4.76
CA PHE A 458 27.00 27.67 5.35
C PHE A 458 28.19 27.80 4.39
N LEU A 459 27.96 27.53 3.10
CA LEU A 459 28.97 27.81 2.09
C LEU A 459 29.31 29.31 2.13
N TRP A 460 28.31 30.21 2.11
CA TRP A 460 28.53 31.66 2.05
C TRP A 460 29.38 32.15 3.22
N GLN A 461 29.20 31.58 4.41
CA GLN A 461 30.05 31.89 5.55
C GLN A 461 31.52 31.46 5.35
N ASN A 462 31.76 30.37 4.62
CA ASN A 462 33.09 29.80 4.44
C ASN A 462 33.88 30.42 3.28
N LEU A 463 33.23 30.62 2.13
CA LEU A 463 33.88 31.10 0.89
C LEU A 463 33.42 32.50 0.45
N GLY A 464 32.48 33.13 1.16
CA GLY A 464 31.98 34.47 0.83
C GLY A 464 31.30 34.55 -0.54
N PRO A 465 31.44 35.68 -1.27
CA PRO A 465 30.79 35.90 -2.56
C PRO A 465 31.19 34.92 -3.67
N SER A 466 32.30 34.20 -3.54
CA SER A 466 32.80 33.26 -4.56
C SER A 466 31.82 32.12 -4.88
N ILE A 467 30.84 31.85 -4.00
CA ILE A 467 29.81 30.83 -4.22
C ILE A 467 28.82 31.20 -5.31
N LEU A 468 28.65 32.49 -5.61
CA LEU A 468 27.81 32.94 -6.71
C LEU A 468 28.28 32.33 -8.04
N ALA A 469 29.58 32.11 -8.22
CA ALA A 469 30.10 31.42 -9.40
C ALA A 469 29.66 29.95 -9.48
N GLY A 470 29.67 29.23 -8.36
CA GLY A 470 29.20 27.84 -8.30
C GLY A 470 27.70 27.71 -8.48
N VAL A 471 26.92 28.59 -7.83
CA VAL A 471 25.47 28.63 -8.00
C VAL A 471 25.11 29.01 -9.44
N ALA A 472 25.80 29.98 -10.05
CA ALA A 472 25.60 30.32 -11.45
C ALA A 472 25.91 29.13 -12.38
N PHE A 473 27.00 28.40 -12.12
CA PHE A 473 27.34 27.20 -12.87
C PHE A 473 26.30 26.09 -12.70
N MET A 474 25.79 25.87 -11.48
CA MET A 474 24.70 24.93 -11.23
C MET A 474 23.42 25.32 -11.98
N VAL A 475 23.04 26.60 -11.93
CA VAL A 475 21.86 27.11 -12.64
C VAL A 475 22.02 26.95 -14.15
N LEU A 476 23.22 27.14 -14.70
CA LEU A 476 23.52 26.90 -16.12
C LEU A 476 23.39 25.42 -16.52
N LEU A 477 23.66 24.49 -15.61
CA LEU A 477 23.49 23.05 -15.86
C LEU A 477 22.03 22.59 -15.83
N ILE A 478 21.12 23.33 -15.19
CA ILE A 478 19.69 22.97 -15.12
C ILE A 478 19.05 22.90 -16.52
N PRO A 479 19.17 23.92 -17.41
CA PRO A 479 18.65 23.85 -18.78
C PRO A 479 19.22 22.69 -19.60
N LEU A 480 20.53 22.40 -19.45
CA LEU A 480 21.19 21.29 -20.14
C LEU A 480 20.57 19.95 -19.73
N ASN A 481 20.47 19.71 -18.42
CA ASN A 481 19.85 18.50 -17.88
C ASN A 481 18.36 18.42 -18.26
N GLY A 482 17.64 19.55 -18.27
CA GLY A 482 16.25 19.64 -18.72
C GLY A 482 16.06 19.27 -20.19
N ALA A 483 16.90 19.79 -21.08
CA ALA A 483 16.85 19.49 -22.52
C ALA A 483 17.13 18.00 -22.80
N VAL A 484 18.13 17.43 -22.11
CA VAL A 484 18.44 15.99 -22.18
C VAL A 484 17.25 15.16 -21.68
N ALA A 485 16.65 15.54 -20.55
CA ALA A 485 15.48 14.84 -19.99
C ALA A 485 14.26 14.88 -20.94
N VAL A 486 13.98 16.02 -21.59
CA VAL A 486 12.87 16.13 -22.56
C VAL A 486 13.13 15.24 -23.79
N LYS A 487 14.35 15.22 -24.33
CA LYS A 487 14.71 14.34 -25.45
C LYS A 487 14.65 12.86 -25.06
N MET A 488 15.13 12.51 -23.87
CA MET A 488 15.07 11.17 -23.32
C MET A 488 13.61 10.70 -23.17
N ARG A 489 12.71 11.56 -22.65
CA ARG A 489 11.27 11.29 -22.59
C ARG A 489 10.65 11.10 -23.98
N ALA A 490 11.02 11.92 -24.95
CA ALA A 490 10.52 11.79 -26.33
C ALA A 490 10.94 10.45 -26.98
N PHE A 491 12.17 10.00 -26.75
CA PHE A 491 12.62 8.68 -27.20
C PHE A 491 11.94 7.55 -26.44
N GLN A 492 11.73 7.68 -25.13
CA GLN A 492 11.00 6.71 -24.33
C GLN A 492 9.57 6.50 -24.87
N VAL A 493 8.85 7.58 -25.22
CA VAL A 493 7.50 7.48 -25.80
C VAL A 493 7.54 6.77 -27.16
N LYS A 494 8.50 7.09 -28.03
CA LYS A 494 8.64 6.41 -29.33
C LYS A 494 8.99 4.93 -29.16
N GLN A 495 9.88 4.61 -28.23
CA GLN A 495 10.27 3.24 -27.90
C GLN A 495 9.06 2.44 -27.40
N MET A 496 8.22 3.01 -26.53
CA MET A 496 7.03 2.32 -26.03
C MET A 496 6.10 1.89 -27.18
N LYS A 497 5.93 2.69 -28.23
CA LYS A 497 5.12 2.30 -29.40
C LYS A 497 5.63 1.02 -30.08
N PHE A 498 6.94 0.92 -30.33
CA PHE A 498 7.51 -0.30 -30.94
C PHE A 498 7.43 -1.50 -29.99
N LYS A 499 7.66 -1.27 -28.69
CA LYS A 499 7.53 -2.30 -27.67
C LYS A 499 6.10 -2.84 -27.60
N ASP A 500 5.10 -1.97 -27.64
CA ASP A 500 3.68 -2.34 -27.58
C ASP A 500 3.27 -3.11 -28.85
N SER A 501 3.69 -2.66 -30.03
CA SER A 501 3.49 -3.42 -31.29
C SER A 501 4.13 -4.80 -31.23
N ARG A 502 5.35 -4.92 -30.69
CA ARG A 502 6.05 -6.20 -30.54
C ARG A 502 5.31 -7.13 -29.58
N ILE A 503 4.87 -6.62 -28.43
CA ILE A 503 4.13 -7.42 -27.44
C ILE A 503 2.78 -7.86 -28.02
N LYS A 504 2.08 -6.98 -28.74
CA LYS A 504 0.82 -7.31 -29.41
C LYS A 504 1.01 -8.43 -30.44
N LEU A 505 1.96 -8.29 -31.36
CA LEU A 505 2.25 -9.33 -32.36
C LEU A 505 2.67 -10.65 -31.70
N MET A 506 3.49 -10.60 -30.66
CA MET A 506 3.87 -11.79 -29.89
C MET A 506 2.67 -12.46 -29.23
N SER A 507 1.71 -11.69 -28.71
CA SER A 507 0.48 -12.24 -28.16
C SER A 507 -0.40 -12.92 -29.22
N GLU A 508 -0.47 -12.36 -30.43
CA GLU A 508 -1.19 -12.97 -31.56
C GLU A 508 -0.53 -14.28 -32.02
N ILE A 509 0.81 -14.31 -32.10
CA ILE A 509 1.59 -15.51 -32.42
C ILE A 509 1.36 -16.61 -31.38
N LEU A 510 1.44 -16.28 -30.09
CA LEU A 510 1.26 -17.26 -29.01
C LEU A 510 -0.18 -17.77 -28.95
N GLY A 511 -1.17 -16.91 -29.17
CA GLY A 511 -2.58 -17.32 -29.27
C GLY A 511 -2.85 -18.25 -30.45
N GLY A 512 -2.16 -18.02 -31.59
CA GLY A 512 -2.30 -18.81 -32.81
C GLY A 512 -1.23 -19.88 -33.04
N ILE A 513 -0.41 -20.24 -32.04
CA ILE A 513 0.83 -20.99 -32.27
C ILE A 513 0.61 -22.33 -32.98
N LYS A 514 -0.50 -23.03 -32.69
CA LYS A 514 -0.85 -24.30 -33.36
C LYS A 514 -1.07 -24.10 -34.86
N VAL A 515 -1.82 -23.07 -35.23
CA VAL A 515 -2.11 -22.73 -36.64
C VAL A 515 -0.81 -22.37 -37.36
N LEU A 516 0.03 -21.53 -36.73
CA LEU A 516 1.33 -21.15 -37.30
C LEU A 516 2.24 -22.36 -37.53
N LYS A 517 2.26 -23.32 -36.59
CA LYS A 517 3.03 -24.58 -36.72
C LYS A 517 2.49 -25.51 -37.82
N LEU A 518 1.17 -25.63 -37.92
CA LEU A 518 0.52 -26.45 -38.96
C LEU A 518 0.85 -25.95 -40.38
N TYR A 519 0.95 -24.63 -40.55
CA TYR A 519 1.30 -24.01 -41.84
C TYR A 519 2.80 -23.72 -42.01
N ALA A 520 3.65 -24.07 -41.04
CA ALA A 520 5.09 -23.76 -41.02
C ALA A 520 5.40 -22.26 -41.26
N TRP A 521 4.56 -21.37 -40.72
CA TRP A 521 4.69 -19.91 -40.86
C TRP A 521 5.62 -19.28 -39.82
N GLU A 522 6.24 -20.07 -38.93
CA GLU A 522 7.08 -19.52 -37.86
C GLU A 522 8.23 -18.63 -38.36
N PRO A 523 8.97 -18.99 -39.44
CA PRO A 523 10.05 -18.14 -39.95
C PRO A 523 9.56 -16.76 -40.43
N SER A 524 8.42 -16.71 -41.13
CA SER A 524 7.86 -15.44 -41.63
C SER A 524 7.37 -14.53 -40.51
N PHE A 525 6.81 -15.09 -39.44
CA PHE A 525 6.42 -14.30 -38.26
C PHE A 525 7.64 -13.89 -37.42
N LEU A 526 8.70 -14.70 -37.37
CA LEU A 526 9.96 -14.35 -36.71
C LEU A 526 10.58 -13.11 -37.37
N GLU A 527 10.67 -13.07 -38.69
CA GLU A 527 11.23 -11.94 -39.44
C GLU A 527 10.47 -10.63 -39.16
N LYS A 528 9.12 -10.70 -39.07
CA LYS A 528 8.30 -9.54 -38.69
C LYS A 528 8.62 -9.05 -37.28
N VAL A 529 8.82 -9.95 -36.32
CA VAL A 529 9.16 -9.59 -34.93
C VAL A 529 10.57 -8.98 -34.88
N GLU A 530 11.53 -9.58 -35.59
CA GLU A 530 12.91 -9.08 -35.66
C GLU A 530 12.97 -7.68 -36.26
N GLY A 531 12.22 -7.40 -37.33
CA GLY A 531 12.12 -6.06 -37.92
C GLY A 531 11.65 -5.01 -36.90
N ILE A 532 10.59 -5.30 -36.13
CA ILE A 532 10.12 -4.41 -35.05
C ILE A 532 11.19 -4.27 -33.94
N ARG A 533 11.88 -5.37 -33.61
CA ARG A 533 12.91 -5.39 -32.57
C ARG A 533 14.12 -4.55 -32.94
N GLU A 534 14.54 -4.57 -34.20
CA GLU A 534 15.65 -3.72 -34.67
C GLU A 534 15.33 -2.23 -34.52
N ASP A 535 14.13 -1.81 -34.92
CA ASP A 535 13.67 -0.43 -34.76
C ASP A 535 13.62 -0.02 -33.28
N GLU A 536 13.13 -0.91 -32.41
CA GLU A 536 13.15 -0.74 -30.95
C GLU A 536 14.60 -0.58 -30.43
N LEU A 537 15.52 -1.44 -30.86
CA LEU A 537 16.93 -1.42 -30.46
C LEU A 537 17.67 -0.16 -30.93
N ARG A 538 17.38 0.36 -32.13
CA ARG A 538 17.95 1.63 -32.62
C ARG A 538 17.56 2.81 -31.72
N LEU A 539 16.33 2.85 -31.23
CA LEU A 539 15.88 3.87 -30.28
C LEU A 539 16.49 3.67 -28.89
N LEU A 540 16.54 2.43 -28.40
CA LEU A 540 17.20 2.08 -27.14
C LEU A 540 18.67 2.53 -27.13
N ARG A 541 19.41 2.30 -28.22
CA ARG A 541 20.80 2.74 -28.35
C ARG A 541 20.93 4.27 -28.27
N LYS A 542 20.06 5.02 -28.97
CA LYS A 542 20.02 6.49 -28.88
C LYS A 542 19.68 6.98 -27.46
N SER A 543 18.75 6.30 -26.79
CA SER A 543 18.38 6.57 -25.39
C SER A 543 19.56 6.30 -24.44
N ALA A 544 20.26 5.18 -24.62
CA ALA A 544 21.44 4.82 -23.83
C ALA A 544 22.56 5.86 -23.95
N TYR A 545 22.84 6.38 -25.16
CA TYR A 545 23.81 7.47 -25.33
C TYR A 545 23.38 8.75 -24.59
N LEU A 546 22.10 9.13 -24.66
CA LEU A 546 21.61 10.28 -23.88
C LEU A 546 21.68 10.03 -22.37
N GLN A 547 21.39 8.81 -21.92
CA GLN A 547 21.49 8.43 -20.51
C GLN A 547 22.95 8.45 -20.03
N ALA A 548 23.90 8.03 -20.87
CA ALA A 548 25.34 8.11 -20.57
C ALA A 548 25.79 9.57 -20.44
N ILE A 549 25.37 10.45 -21.37
CA ILE A 549 25.64 11.90 -21.29
C ILE A 549 25.06 12.49 -20.01
N SER A 550 23.79 12.18 -19.70
CA SER A 550 23.13 12.62 -18.47
C SER A 550 23.90 12.18 -17.22
N THR A 551 24.25 10.89 -17.15
CA THR A 551 24.99 10.30 -16.02
C THR A 551 26.37 10.94 -15.87
N PHE A 552 27.07 11.17 -16.98
CA PHE A 552 28.35 11.88 -16.99
C PHE A 552 28.22 13.31 -16.45
N THR A 553 27.25 14.08 -16.95
CA THR A 553 26.98 15.44 -16.45
C THR A 553 26.69 15.40 -14.94
N TRP A 554 25.91 14.44 -14.45
CA TRP A 554 25.60 14.28 -13.03
C TRP A 554 26.82 13.96 -12.17
N VAL A 555 27.69 13.04 -12.59
CA VAL A 555 28.90 12.65 -11.84
C VAL A 555 29.91 13.80 -11.82
N CYS A 556 30.05 14.54 -12.93
CA CYS A 556 31.00 15.64 -13.04
C CYS A 556 30.51 16.96 -12.42
N THR A 557 29.20 17.16 -12.22
CA THR A 557 28.64 18.42 -11.69
C THR A 557 29.28 18.87 -10.37
N PRO A 558 29.38 18.03 -9.31
CA PRO A 558 29.98 18.46 -8.04
C PRO A 558 31.46 18.83 -8.17
N PHE A 559 32.19 18.10 -9.01
CA PHE A 559 33.59 18.40 -9.30
C PHE A 559 33.74 19.75 -9.99
N LEU A 560 32.97 20.01 -11.05
CA LEU A 560 33.01 21.27 -11.80
C LEU A 560 32.56 22.46 -10.95
N VAL A 561 31.52 22.29 -10.12
CA VAL A 561 31.05 23.32 -9.19
C VAL A 561 32.12 23.64 -8.14
N THR A 562 32.77 22.62 -7.57
CA THR A 562 33.85 22.81 -6.59
C THR A 562 35.05 23.49 -7.25
N LEU A 563 35.44 23.06 -8.45
CA LEU A 563 36.55 23.65 -9.20
C LEU A 563 36.31 25.12 -9.54
N THR A 564 35.10 25.47 -9.99
CA THR A 564 34.74 26.86 -10.32
C THR A 564 34.68 27.74 -9.08
N THR A 565 34.08 27.27 -7.98
CA THR A 565 34.00 28.05 -6.73
C THR A 565 35.35 28.27 -6.08
N LEU A 566 36.15 27.21 -5.91
CA LEU A 566 37.47 27.32 -5.32
C LEU A 566 38.44 28.09 -6.24
N GLY A 567 38.33 27.90 -7.56
CA GLY A 567 39.12 28.63 -8.54
C GLY A 567 38.83 30.14 -8.51
N VAL A 568 37.56 30.54 -8.44
CA VAL A 568 37.17 31.96 -8.28
C VAL A 568 37.61 32.50 -6.93
N TYR A 569 37.50 31.72 -5.85
CA TYR A 569 37.95 32.13 -4.51
C TYR A 569 39.42 32.55 -4.48
N VAL A 570 40.30 31.77 -5.09
CA VAL A 570 41.74 32.05 -5.19
C VAL A 570 42.06 33.17 -6.20
N SER A 571 41.24 33.31 -7.25
CA SER A 571 41.51 34.28 -8.33
C SER A 571 41.03 35.71 -8.04
N VAL A 572 40.02 35.89 -7.17
CA VAL A 572 39.39 37.19 -6.90
C VAL A 572 40.22 38.07 -5.95
N ASP A 573 40.86 37.49 -4.94
CA ASP A 573 41.69 38.24 -3.99
C ASP A 573 42.95 37.44 -3.65
N GLN A 574 44.11 38.08 -3.71
CA GLN A 574 45.40 37.48 -3.34
C GLN A 574 45.48 37.16 -1.84
N ASN A 575 44.62 37.79 -1.03
CA ASN A 575 44.52 37.52 0.42
C ASN A 575 43.68 36.27 0.75
N ASN A 576 42.94 35.72 -0.23
CA ASN A 576 42.12 34.53 -0.02
C ASN A 576 42.98 33.26 -0.05
N VAL A 577 43.44 32.83 1.13
CA VAL A 577 44.15 31.56 1.27
C VAL A 577 43.17 30.39 1.34
N LEU A 578 43.36 29.41 0.45
CA LEU A 578 42.61 28.16 0.44
C LEU A 578 43.20 27.18 1.46
N ASP A 579 42.66 27.20 2.66
CA ASP A 579 43.05 26.28 3.73
C ASP A 579 42.33 24.93 3.60
N ALA A 580 42.92 23.88 4.20
CA ALA A 580 42.33 22.54 4.23
C ALA A 580 40.90 22.55 4.81
N GLU A 581 40.65 23.37 5.84
CA GLU A 581 39.33 23.57 6.43
C GLU A 581 38.32 24.04 5.37
N LYS A 582 38.64 25.13 4.67
CA LYS A 582 37.75 25.71 3.65
C LYS A 582 37.48 24.72 2.53
N ALA A 583 38.50 23.99 2.07
CA ALA A 583 38.37 23.02 0.99
C ALA A 583 37.48 21.81 1.36
N PHE A 584 37.80 21.10 2.45
CA PHE A 584 37.08 19.87 2.81
C PHE A 584 35.64 20.11 3.27
N VAL A 585 35.39 21.21 3.99
CA VAL A 585 34.05 21.59 4.43
C VAL A 585 33.18 21.96 3.22
N SER A 586 33.74 22.71 2.26
CA SER A 586 33.01 23.08 1.04
C SER A 586 32.69 21.87 0.17
N VAL A 587 33.64 20.95 -0.02
CA VAL A 587 33.41 19.67 -0.73
C VAL A 587 32.29 18.86 -0.06
N SER A 588 32.30 18.79 1.27
CA SER A 588 31.28 18.07 2.04
C SER A 588 29.88 18.70 1.87
N LEU A 589 29.79 20.03 1.93
CA LEU A 589 28.54 20.77 1.71
C LEU A 589 28.03 20.65 0.27
N PHE A 590 28.91 20.64 -0.74
CA PHE A 590 28.52 20.38 -2.13
C PHE A 590 28.00 18.95 -2.33
N ASN A 591 28.58 17.96 -1.66
CA ASN A 591 28.10 16.58 -1.71
C ASN A 591 26.69 16.41 -1.09
N LEU A 592 26.36 17.19 -0.05
CA LEU A 592 25.00 17.20 0.51
C LEU A 592 23.98 17.80 -0.47
N LEU A 593 24.38 18.81 -1.25
CA LEU A 593 23.50 19.46 -2.23
C LEU A 593 23.16 18.58 -3.44
N LYS A 594 23.98 17.55 -3.72
CA LYS A 594 23.79 16.63 -4.85
C LYS A 594 22.45 15.88 -4.79
N ILE A 595 22.13 15.28 -3.64
CA ILE A 595 20.99 14.36 -3.53
C ILE A 595 19.66 15.10 -3.81
N PRO A 596 19.38 16.28 -3.21
CA PRO A 596 18.15 17.03 -3.50
C PRO A 596 18.01 17.44 -4.96
N LEU A 597 19.10 17.90 -5.59
CA LEU A 597 19.08 18.33 -6.98
C LEU A 597 18.81 17.18 -7.95
N ASN A 598 19.38 16.00 -7.68
CA ASN A 598 19.19 14.81 -8.51
C ASN A 598 17.76 14.25 -8.42
N MET A 599 17.14 14.33 -7.24
CA MET A 599 15.82 13.75 -6.99
C MET A 599 14.66 14.68 -7.40
N LEU A 600 14.93 15.97 -7.60
CA LEU A 600 13.92 16.98 -7.93
C LEU A 600 13.17 16.69 -9.26
N PRO A 601 13.83 16.28 -10.37
CA PRO A 601 13.11 15.91 -11.59
C PRO A 601 12.21 14.68 -11.42
N GLN A 602 12.65 13.68 -10.66
CA GLN A 602 11.85 12.49 -10.34
C GLN A 602 10.63 12.86 -9.49
N LEU A 603 10.81 13.73 -8.50
CA LEU A 603 9.72 14.26 -7.69
C LEU A 603 8.66 14.97 -8.54
N ILE A 604 9.06 15.87 -9.45
CA ILE A 604 8.12 16.57 -10.35
C ILE A 604 7.35 15.57 -11.21
N SER A 605 8.04 14.59 -11.80
CA SER A 605 7.40 13.56 -12.60
C SER A 605 6.38 12.74 -11.80
N ASN A 606 6.75 12.28 -10.60
CA ASN A 606 5.87 11.48 -9.74
C ASN A 606 4.68 12.30 -9.21
N LEU A 607 4.87 13.59 -8.92
CA LEU A 607 3.79 14.50 -8.54
C LEU A 607 2.78 14.68 -9.67
N ILE A 608 3.24 14.91 -10.91
CA ILE A 608 2.36 15.07 -12.07
C ILE A 608 1.57 13.78 -12.32
N GLN A 609 2.25 12.62 -12.31
CA GLN A 609 1.59 11.32 -12.51
C GLN A 609 0.56 11.02 -11.42
N THR A 610 0.89 11.29 -10.15
CA THR A 610 -0.04 11.10 -9.04
C THR A 610 -1.21 12.08 -9.10
N SER A 611 -0.98 13.31 -9.58
CA SER A 611 -2.06 14.28 -9.77
C SER A 611 -3.07 13.83 -10.85
N VAL A 612 -2.61 13.20 -11.93
CA VAL A 612 -3.50 12.60 -12.94
C VAL A 612 -4.26 11.42 -12.34
N SER A 613 -3.58 10.55 -11.60
CA SER A 613 -4.17 9.40 -10.91
C SER A 613 -5.25 9.83 -9.91
N LEU A 614 -4.97 10.89 -9.14
CA LEU A 614 -5.92 11.50 -8.21
C LEU A 614 -7.19 11.98 -8.90
N LYS A 615 -7.07 12.64 -10.07
CA LYS A 615 -8.23 13.12 -10.84
C LYS A 615 -9.07 11.95 -11.35
N ARG A 616 -8.46 10.87 -11.85
CA ARG A 616 -9.16 9.67 -12.30
C ARG A 616 -9.91 8.97 -11.17
N ILE A 617 -9.23 8.76 -10.04
CA ILE A 617 -9.86 8.17 -8.85
C ILE A 617 -11.01 9.06 -8.36
N GLN A 618 -10.81 10.37 -8.24
CA GLN A 618 -11.87 11.28 -7.80
C GLN A 618 -13.07 11.25 -8.75
N HIS A 619 -12.85 11.21 -10.05
CA HIS A 619 -13.91 11.10 -11.04
C HIS A 619 -14.69 9.78 -10.87
N PHE A 620 -14.00 8.64 -10.80
CA PHE A 620 -14.61 7.32 -10.56
C PHE A 620 -15.42 7.27 -9.25
N LEU A 621 -14.89 7.83 -8.17
CA LEU A 621 -15.58 7.87 -6.87
C LEU A 621 -16.79 8.81 -6.84
N SER A 622 -16.87 9.75 -7.79
CA SER A 622 -17.97 10.71 -7.91
C SER A 622 -19.06 10.27 -8.89
N GLN A 623 -18.88 9.15 -9.58
CA GLN A 623 -19.93 8.60 -10.45
C GLN A 623 -21.14 8.14 -9.64
N ASP A 624 -22.29 8.04 -10.30
CA ASP A 624 -23.56 7.73 -9.64
C ASP A 624 -23.60 6.31 -9.07
N GLU A 625 -24.34 6.15 -7.98
CA GLU A 625 -24.54 4.88 -7.28
C GLU A 625 -25.95 4.36 -7.55
N LEU A 626 -26.08 3.03 -7.65
CA LEU A 626 -27.36 2.36 -7.73
C LEU A 626 -28.18 2.65 -6.48
N ASP A 627 -29.44 3.03 -6.65
CA ASP A 627 -30.37 3.17 -5.55
C ASP A 627 -30.80 1.79 -5.04
N LEU A 628 -30.28 1.39 -3.88
CA LEU A 628 -30.63 0.14 -3.21
C LEU A 628 -32.10 0.10 -2.74
N GLN A 629 -32.81 1.22 -2.75
CA GLN A 629 -34.23 1.33 -2.41
C GLN A 629 -35.15 1.24 -3.64
N CYS A 630 -34.59 1.11 -4.85
CA CYS A 630 -35.35 1.00 -6.10
C CYS A 630 -36.36 -0.17 -6.08
N VAL A 631 -35.97 -1.29 -5.47
CA VAL A 631 -36.78 -2.50 -5.29
C VAL A 631 -37.11 -2.71 -3.81
N GLU A 632 -38.39 -2.68 -3.47
CA GLU A 632 -38.85 -2.93 -2.10
C GLU A 632 -38.81 -4.43 -1.79
N ARG A 633 -38.12 -4.80 -0.70
CA ARG A 633 -37.99 -6.21 -0.28
C ARG A 633 -38.86 -6.60 0.92
N LYS A 634 -39.63 -5.66 1.49
CA LYS A 634 -40.31 -5.84 2.80
C LYS A 634 -41.84 -5.86 2.73
N THR A 635 -42.44 -5.20 1.75
CA THR A 635 -43.86 -4.85 1.70
C THR A 635 -44.49 -5.46 0.45
N ILE A 636 -45.09 -6.64 0.57
CA ILE A 636 -45.81 -7.28 -0.54
C ILE A 636 -47.20 -7.72 -0.11
N THR A 637 -48.16 -7.50 -0.99
CA THR A 637 -49.54 -8.01 -0.92
C THR A 637 -49.53 -9.52 -0.65
N PRO A 638 -50.27 -10.00 0.36
CA PRO A 638 -50.26 -11.43 0.70
C PRO A 638 -50.67 -12.29 -0.50
N GLY A 639 -49.79 -13.23 -0.90
CA GLY A 639 -50.04 -14.19 -2.00
C GLY A 639 -49.08 -14.08 -3.18
N TYR A 640 -48.45 -12.91 -3.39
CA TYR A 640 -47.52 -12.68 -4.50
C TYR A 640 -46.06 -12.71 -4.05
N ALA A 641 -45.17 -13.11 -4.97
CA ALA A 641 -43.72 -13.10 -4.78
C ALA A 641 -43.05 -11.92 -5.49
N VAL A 642 -43.60 -11.49 -6.62
CA VAL A 642 -43.15 -10.32 -7.39
C VAL A 642 -44.38 -9.49 -7.79
N THR A 643 -44.33 -8.18 -7.55
CA THR A 643 -45.32 -7.22 -8.02
C THR A 643 -44.63 -6.00 -8.62
N ILE A 644 -45.02 -5.65 -9.84
CA ILE A 644 -44.65 -4.40 -10.51
C ILE A 644 -45.95 -3.68 -10.83
N ASP A 645 -46.09 -2.44 -10.34
CA ASP A 645 -47.24 -1.58 -10.62
C ASP A 645 -46.77 -0.32 -11.37
N ASN A 646 -47.24 -0.15 -12.62
CA ASN A 646 -46.89 0.90 -13.57
C ASN A 646 -45.38 1.20 -13.64
N GLY A 647 -44.55 0.15 -13.68
CA GLY A 647 -43.09 0.25 -13.64
C GLY A 647 -42.49 0.69 -14.98
N THR A 648 -41.74 1.80 -14.98
CA THR A 648 -40.98 2.27 -16.15
C THR A 648 -39.49 2.30 -15.83
N PHE A 649 -38.68 1.63 -16.67
CA PHE A 649 -37.26 1.43 -16.42
C PHE A 649 -36.37 1.84 -17.60
N THR A 650 -35.20 2.37 -17.27
CA THR A 650 -34.16 2.71 -18.23
C THR A 650 -32.79 2.21 -17.78
N TRP A 651 -31.88 2.02 -18.74
CA TRP A 651 -30.48 1.67 -18.48
C TRP A 651 -29.64 2.90 -18.09
N ALA A 652 -30.09 4.10 -18.48
CA ALA A 652 -29.44 5.35 -18.15
C ALA A 652 -30.47 6.51 -18.19
N PRO A 653 -30.31 7.58 -17.39
CA PRO A 653 -31.28 8.67 -17.32
C PRO A 653 -31.44 9.45 -18.63
N ASP A 654 -30.41 9.44 -19.47
CA ASP A 654 -30.31 10.12 -20.75
C ASP A 654 -30.84 9.29 -21.93
N LEU A 655 -31.11 8.00 -21.71
CA LEU A 655 -31.65 7.09 -22.72
C LEU A 655 -33.18 6.98 -22.61
N PRO A 656 -33.88 6.73 -23.73
CA PRO A 656 -35.30 6.43 -23.67
C PRO A 656 -35.54 5.16 -22.83
N PRO A 657 -36.69 5.06 -22.14
CA PRO A 657 -36.99 3.89 -21.33
C PRO A 657 -37.00 2.66 -22.22
N THR A 658 -36.47 1.55 -21.71
CA THR A 658 -36.47 0.25 -22.40
C THR A 658 -37.72 -0.55 -22.05
N LEU A 659 -38.28 -0.30 -20.86
CA LEU A 659 -39.48 -0.94 -20.35
C LEU A 659 -40.47 0.13 -19.95
N HIS A 660 -41.72 0.02 -20.41
CA HIS A 660 -42.74 1.05 -20.23
C HIS A 660 -43.98 0.49 -19.54
N SER A 661 -44.46 1.18 -18.50
CA SER A 661 -45.75 0.91 -17.83
C SER A 661 -46.03 -0.58 -17.63
N LEU A 662 -45.06 -1.28 -17.03
CA LEU A 662 -45.20 -2.71 -16.76
C LEU A 662 -46.09 -2.94 -15.55
N ASP A 663 -47.12 -3.77 -15.73
CA ASP A 663 -47.97 -4.31 -14.66
C ASP A 663 -47.81 -5.83 -14.63
N ILE A 664 -47.09 -6.34 -13.62
CA ILE A 664 -46.75 -7.78 -13.51
C ILE A 664 -47.00 -8.25 -12.09
N GLN A 665 -47.72 -9.37 -11.95
CA GLN A 665 -47.98 -10.02 -10.67
C GLN A 665 -47.66 -11.52 -10.77
N VAL A 666 -46.69 -11.98 -9.97
CA VAL A 666 -46.26 -13.39 -9.94
C VAL A 666 -46.69 -14.03 -8.62
N PRO A 667 -47.62 -15.00 -8.64
CA PRO A 667 -48.03 -15.73 -7.45
C PRO A 667 -46.88 -16.52 -6.82
N LYS A 668 -46.92 -16.71 -5.49
CA LYS A 668 -45.92 -17.51 -4.79
C LYS A 668 -46.00 -18.99 -5.20
N GLY A 669 -44.85 -19.59 -5.52
CA GLY A 669 -44.73 -21.02 -5.87
C GLY A 669 -45.03 -21.34 -7.33
N ALA A 670 -45.46 -20.35 -8.12
CA ALA A 670 -45.79 -20.52 -9.53
C ALA A 670 -44.52 -20.62 -10.41
N LEU A 671 -44.65 -21.36 -11.50
CA LEU A 671 -43.69 -21.42 -12.61
C LEU A 671 -44.20 -20.52 -13.75
N VAL A 672 -43.54 -19.39 -13.95
CA VAL A 672 -43.91 -18.36 -14.92
C VAL A 672 -42.89 -18.29 -16.06
N ALA A 673 -43.35 -18.34 -17.30
CA ALA A 673 -42.50 -18.09 -18.46
C ALA A 673 -42.61 -16.64 -18.96
N VAL A 674 -41.50 -16.07 -19.39
CA VAL A 674 -41.44 -14.77 -20.09
C VAL A 674 -40.95 -15.02 -21.52
N VAL A 675 -41.80 -14.72 -22.49
CA VAL A 675 -41.55 -14.96 -23.92
C VAL A 675 -41.72 -13.68 -24.73
N GLY A 676 -41.13 -13.66 -25.92
CA GLY A 676 -41.23 -12.53 -26.84
C GLY A 676 -40.08 -12.49 -27.84
N PRO A 677 -40.18 -11.66 -28.90
CA PRO A 677 -39.17 -11.57 -29.94
C PRO A 677 -37.79 -11.15 -29.40
N VAL A 678 -36.73 -11.43 -30.15
CA VAL A 678 -35.37 -11.03 -29.78
C VAL A 678 -35.31 -9.50 -29.64
N GLY A 679 -34.68 -9.01 -28.56
CA GLY A 679 -34.55 -7.57 -28.31
C GLY A 679 -35.76 -6.88 -27.66
N CYS A 680 -36.85 -7.58 -27.33
CA CYS A 680 -38.04 -6.93 -26.74
C CYS A 680 -37.92 -6.51 -25.27
N GLY A 681 -36.79 -6.75 -24.61
CA GLY A 681 -36.54 -6.35 -23.22
C GLY A 681 -36.65 -7.45 -22.14
N LYS A 682 -36.66 -8.74 -22.50
CA LYS A 682 -36.80 -9.84 -21.53
C LYS A 682 -35.71 -9.86 -20.45
N SER A 683 -34.43 -9.82 -20.83
CA SER A 683 -33.31 -9.77 -19.87
C SER A 683 -33.28 -8.42 -19.11
N SER A 684 -33.78 -7.34 -19.72
CA SER A 684 -34.00 -6.06 -19.04
C SER A 684 -35.03 -6.20 -17.91
N LEU A 685 -36.13 -6.94 -18.13
CA LEU A 685 -37.12 -7.19 -17.07
C LEU A 685 -36.49 -7.90 -15.87
N VAL A 686 -35.67 -8.93 -16.11
CA VAL A 686 -34.94 -9.62 -15.04
C VAL A 686 -33.99 -8.67 -14.31
N SER A 687 -33.30 -7.81 -15.05
CA SER A 687 -32.39 -6.79 -14.48
C SER A 687 -33.13 -5.75 -13.64
N ALA A 688 -34.33 -5.34 -14.05
CA ALA A 688 -35.20 -4.46 -13.30
C ALA A 688 -35.66 -5.08 -11.97
N LEU A 689 -36.01 -6.38 -11.98
CA LEU A 689 -36.37 -7.13 -10.76
C LEU A 689 -35.19 -7.27 -9.77
N LEU A 690 -33.96 -7.33 -10.28
CA LEU A 690 -32.75 -7.37 -9.46
C LEU A 690 -32.38 -5.99 -8.87
N GLY A 691 -32.93 -4.91 -9.41
CA GLY A 691 -32.57 -3.53 -9.05
C GLY A 691 -31.31 -3.00 -9.75
N GLU A 692 -30.93 -3.60 -10.88
CA GLU A 692 -29.77 -3.20 -11.69
C GLU A 692 -30.12 -2.13 -12.75
N MET A 693 -31.43 -1.88 -12.97
CA MET A 693 -31.92 -0.80 -13.83
C MET A 693 -32.46 0.37 -13.02
N GLU A 694 -32.43 1.56 -13.61
CA GLU A 694 -33.00 2.76 -13.00
C GLU A 694 -34.52 2.77 -13.20
N LYS A 695 -35.26 2.92 -12.10
CA LYS A 695 -36.71 3.06 -12.08
C LYS A 695 -37.08 4.54 -12.16
N LEU A 696 -37.79 4.92 -13.21
CA LEU A 696 -38.29 6.30 -13.39
C LEU A 696 -39.63 6.48 -12.68
N GLU A 697 -40.53 5.51 -12.87
CA GLU A 697 -41.90 5.55 -12.34
C GLU A 697 -42.34 4.15 -11.86
N GLY A 698 -43.37 4.13 -11.02
CA GLY A 698 -43.97 2.90 -10.51
C GLY A 698 -43.32 2.32 -9.25
N THR A 699 -43.83 1.16 -8.84
CA THR A 699 -43.33 0.42 -7.66
C THR A 699 -42.96 -1.01 -8.03
N VAL A 700 -41.89 -1.51 -7.41
CA VAL A 700 -41.38 -2.88 -7.61
C VAL A 700 -41.19 -3.51 -6.25
N CYS A 701 -41.81 -4.65 -6.02
CA CYS A 701 -41.67 -5.38 -4.78
C CYS A 701 -41.27 -6.85 -5.06
N VAL A 702 -40.22 -7.33 -4.38
CA VAL A 702 -39.75 -8.72 -4.47
C VAL A 702 -39.63 -9.37 -3.08
N LYS A 703 -40.24 -10.55 -2.88
CA LYS A 703 -40.25 -11.26 -1.57
C LYS A 703 -39.20 -12.36 -1.51
N GLY A 704 -38.40 -12.37 -0.44
CA GLY A 704 -37.49 -13.49 -0.12
C GLY A 704 -36.12 -13.35 -0.76
N SER A 705 -35.31 -14.41 -0.65
CA SER A 705 -34.00 -14.50 -1.32
C SER A 705 -34.16 -14.82 -2.81
N VAL A 706 -33.28 -14.24 -3.64
CA VAL A 706 -33.31 -14.38 -5.10
C VAL A 706 -32.08 -15.14 -5.57
N ALA A 707 -32.28 -16.18 -6.37
CA ALA A 707 -31.23 -16.83 -7.16
C ALA A 707 -31.36 -16.39 -8.62
N TYR A 708 -30.24 -15.95 -9.21
CA TYR A 708 -30.19 -15.50 -10.60
C TYR A 708 -29.24 -16.37 -11.41
N VAL A 709 -29.73 -16.89 -12.54
CA VAL A 709 -28.92 -17.57 -13.55
C VAL A 709 -28.88 -16.68 -14.80
N PRO A 710 -27.75 -16.03 -15.10
CA PRO A 710 -27.62 -15.18 -16.28
C PRO A 710 -27.57 -16.00 -17.57
N GLN A 711 -27.96 -15.37 -18.69
CA GLN A 711 -27.82 -15.92 -20.04
C GLN A 711 -26.37 -16.31 -20.36
N GLY A 712 -25.42 -15.41 -20.04
CA GLY A 712 -23.99 -15.70 -20.08
C GLY A 712 -23.50 -16.22 -18.73
N ALA A 713 -23.20 -17.52 -18.63
CA ALA A 713 -22.74 -18.13 -17.39
C ALA A 713 -21.43 -17.52 -16.87
N TRP A 714 -21.42 -17.10 -15.59
CA TRP A 714 -20.24 -16.56 -14.92
C TRP A 714 -19.65 -17.56 -13.91
N ILE A 715 -18.36 -17.86 -14.07
CA ILE A 715 -17.63 -18.88 -13.31
C ILE A 715 -16.41 -18.24 -12.63
N GLN A 716 -16.23 -18.53 -11.34
CA GLN A 716 -15.09 -18.08 -10.55
C GLN A 716 -13.86 -18.95 -10.81
N ASN A 717 -12.66 -18.35 -10.69
CA ASN A 717 -11.39 -19.06 -10.81
C ASN A 717 -11.07 -19.84 -9.52
N CYS A 718 -11.80 -20.92 -9.28
CA CYS A 718 -11.65 -21.85 -8.16
C CYS A 718 -12.05 -23.27 -8.60
N THR A 719 -12.11 -24.23 -7.68
CA THR A 719 -12.56 -25.59 -8.03
C THR A 719 -14.02 -25.58 -8.48
N LEU A 720 -14.43 -26.60 -9.24
CA LEU A 720 -15.82 -26.74 -9.66
C LEU A 720 -16.75 -26.87 -8.44
N GLN A 721 -16.31 -27.59 -7.39
CA GLN A 721 -17.02 -27.66 -6.12
C GLN A 721 -17.23 -26.28 -5.49
N GLU A 722 -16.18 -25.48 -5.31
CA GLU A 722 -16.29 -24.14 -4.74
C GLU A 722 -17.18 -23.21 -5.57
N ASN A 723 -17.17 -23.37 -6.89
CA ASN A 723 -18.08 -22.65 -7.78
C ASN A 723 -19.57 -22.95 -7.53
N ILE A 724 -19.91 -24.20 -7.20
CA ILE A 724 -21.30 -24.60 -6.89
C ILE A 724 -21.67 -24.23 -5.45
N LEU A 725 -20.76 -24.45 -4.49
CA LEU A 725 -20.97 -24.10 -3.08
C LEU A 725 -21.12 -22.59 -2.87
N PHE A 726 -20.35 -21.80 -3.61
CA PHE A 726 -20.40 -20.35 -3.63
C PHE A 726 -20.34 -19.71 -2.23
N GLY A 727 -19.44 -20.20 -1.39
CA GLY A 727 -19.24 -19.74 0.00
C GLY A 727 -20.19 -20.34 1.03
N GLN A 728 -21.13 -21.21 0.64
CA GLN A 728 -21.91 -22.01 1.59
C GLN A 728 -21.16 -23.28 2.02
N ALA A 729 -21.49 -23.81 3.20
CA ALA A 729 -20.91 -25.07 3.67
C ALA A 729 -21.36 -26.24 2.76
N LEU A 730 -20.50 -27.25 2.62
CA LEU A 730 -20.79 -28.47 1.87
C LEU A 730 -21.79 -29.36 2.63
N ASP A 731 -22.99 -29.54 2.05
CA ASP A 731 -23.91 -30.62 2.38
C ASP A 731 -23.78 -31.70 1.31
N PRO A 732 -23.20 -32.87 1.63
CA PRO A 732 -22.97 -33.94 0.66
C PRO A 732 -24.24 -34.38 -0.08
N LYS A 733 -25.39 -34.44 0.61
CA LYS A 733 -26.64 -34.92 0.00
C LYS A 733 -27.16 -33.91 -1.02
N ARG A 734 -27.21 -32.63 -0.61
CA ARG A 734 -27.69 -31.53 -1.46
C ARG A 734 -26.77 -31.29 -2.65
N TYR A 735 -25.46 -31.37 -2.43
CA TYR A 735 -24.46 -31.22 -3.47
C TYR A 735 -24.59 -32.32 -4.53
N GLN A 736 -24.68 -33.58 -4.09
CA GLN A 736 -24.84 -34.71 -5.01
C GLN A 736 -26.19 -34.69 -5.74
N GLN A 737 -27.25 -34.22 -5.08
CA GLN A 737 -28.54 -33.98 -5.72
C GLN A 737 -28.43 -32.93 -6.83
N ALA A 738 -27.81 -31.77 -6.55
CA ALA A 738 -27.62 -30.71 -7.55
C ALA A 738 -26.81 -31.19 -8.76
N LEU A 739 -25.72 -31.95 -8.54
CA LEU A 739 -24.92 -32.54 -9.62
C LEU A 739 -25.74 -33.50 -10.50
N LYS A 740 -26.55 -34.37 -9.88
CA LYS A 740 -27.38 -35.34 -10.59
C LYS A 740 -28.50 -34.66 -11.38
N THR A 741 -29.23 -33.73 -10.75
CA THR A 741 -30.38 -33.08 -11.40
C THR A 741 -29.96 -32.11 -12.50
N CYS A 742 -28.77 -31.50 -12.40
CA CYS A 742 -28.20 -30.68 -13.47
C CYS A 742 -27.39 -31.46 -14.51
N ALA A 743 -27.42 -32.81 -14.49
CA ALA A 743 -26.70 -33.68 -15.41
C ALA A 743 -25.19 -33.44 -15.51
N LEU A 744 -24.53 -33.07 -14.40
CA LEU A 744 -23.09 -32.76 -14.37
C LEU A 744 -22.20 -33.99 -14.12
N LEU A 745 -22.77 -35.15 -13.77
CA LEU A 745 -22.00 -36.34 -13.38
C LEU A 745 -21.08 -36.84 -14.52
N ALA A 746 -21.59 -36.88 -15.75
CA ALA A 746 -20.79 -37.29 -16.91
C ALA A 746 -19.66 -36.30 -17.22
N ASP A 747 -19.89 -34.99 -17.02
CA ASP A 747 -18.84 -33.98 -17.23
C ASP A 747 -17.74 -34.10 -16.17
N LEU A 748 -18.08 -34.45 -14.93
CA LEU A 748 -17.10 -34.65 -13.87
C LEU A 748 -16.18 -35.83 -14.14
N GLU A 749 -16.67 -36.91 -14.75
CA GLU A 749 -15.86 -38.07 -15.13
C GLU A 749 -14.81 -37.73 -16.20
N MET A 750 -15.11 -36.76 -17.07
CA MET A 750 -14.17 -36.30 -18.10
C MET A 750 -13.08 -35.36 -17.55
N LEU A 751 -13.30 -34.74 -16.39
CA LEU A 751 -12.35 -33.80 -15.81
C LEU A 751 -11.23 -34.54 -15.05
N PRO A 752 -9.96 -34.17 -15.24
CA PRO A 752 -8.82 -34.92 -14.69
C PRO A 752 -8.78 -34.97 -13.15
N GLY A 753 -9.43 -34.02 -12.47
CA GLY A 753 -9.57 -33.99 -11.02
C GLY A 753 -11.02 -34.06 -10.54
N GLY A 754 -11.96 -34.48 -11.40
CA GLY A 754 -13.39 -34.48 -11.07
C GLY A 754 -13.89 -33.11 -10.61
N ASP A 755 -14.57 -33.07 -9.46
CA ASP A 755 -15.12 -31.85 -8.84
C ASP A 755 -14.06 -30.93 -8.21
N GLN A 756 -12.88 -31.47 -7.90
CA GLN A 756 -11.71 -30.72 -7.40
C GLN A 756 -10.90 -30.07 -8.52
N THR A 757 -11.31 -30.23 -9.77
CA THR A 757 -10.63 -29.60 -10.91
C THR A 757 -10.69 -28.08 -10.79
N GLU A 758 -9.53 -27.42 -10.85
CA GLU A 758 -9.43 -25.97 -10.94
C GLU A 758 -10.03 -25.48 -12.26
N ILE A 759 -11.09 -24.69 -12.17
CA ILE A 759 -11.72 -24.05 -13.31
C ILE A 759 -11.04 -22.71 -13.56
N GLY A 760 -10.39 -22.58 -14.73
CA GLY A 760 -9.65 -21.36 -15.09
C GLY A 760 -10.54 -20.12 -15.23
N GLU A 761 -9.92 -18.95 -15.41
CA GLU A 761 -10.62 -17.67 -15.51
C GLU A 761 -11.74 -17.69 -16.56
N LYS A 762 -12.95 -17.21 -16.17
CA LYS A 762 -14.19 -17.26 -16.97
C LYS A 762 -14.63 -18.67 -17.40
N GLY A 763 -14.15 -19.70 -16.72
CA GLY A 763 -14.49 -21.07 -17.03
C GLY A 763 -13.97 -21.51 -18.37
N ILE A 764 -12.78 -21.03 -18.78
CA ILE A 764 -12.11 -21.49 -20.01
C ILE A 764 -12.18 -23.03 -20.05
N ASN A 765 -11.95 -23.70 -18.89
CA ASN A 765 -12.23 -25.11 -18.55
C ASN A 765 -13.30 -25.87 -19.37
N LEU A 766 -14.40 -25.19 -19.68
CA LEU A 766 -15.71 -25.78 -19.84
C LEU A 766 -16.36 -25.31 -21.13
N SER A 767 -17.10 -26.19 -21.79
CA SER A 767 -17.95 -25.83 -22.93
C SER A 767 -19.07 -24.86 -22.53
N GLY A 768 -19.72 -24.21 -23.49
CA GLY A 768 -20.87 -23.31 -23.24
C GLY A 768 -21.95 -23.97 -22.37
N GLY A 769 -22.43 -25.15 -22.77
CA GLY A 769 -23.44 -25.90 -22.03
C GLY A 769 -22.98 -26.40 -20.66
N GLN A 770 -21.70 -26.74 -20.49
CA GLN A 770 -21.14 -27.09 -19.18
C GLN A 770 -21.14 -25.88 -18.23
N ARG A 771 -20.70 -24.71 -18.70
CA ARG A 771 -20.72 -23.47 -17.89
C ARG A 771 -22.13 -23.13 -17.43
N GLN A 772 -23.11 -23.27 -18.31
CA GLN A 772 -24.50 -22.98 -18.01
C GLN A 772 -25.08 -23.95 -16.97
N ARG A 773 -24.77 -25.25 -17.09
CA ARG A 773 -25.16 -26.27 -16.09
C ARG A 773 -24.51 -26.05 -14.72
N VAL A 774 -23.24 -25.63 -14.67
CA VAL A 774 -22.57 -25.26 -13.40
C VAL A 774 -23.22 -24.02 -12.78
N SER A 775 -23.56 -23.00 -13.58
CA SER A 775 -24.28 -21.81 -13.13
C SER A 775 -25.67 -22.16 -12.56
N LEU A 776 -26.39 -23.08 -13.22
CA LEU A 776 -27.68 -23.58 -12.74
C LEU A 776 -27.54 -24.40 -11.44
N ALA A 777 -26.55 -25.29 -11.35
CA ALA A 777 -26.28 -26.08 -10.15
C ALA A 777 -25.99 -25.19 -8.94
N ARG A 778 -25.25 -24.08 -9.13
CA ARG A 778 -25.04 -23.05 -8.11
C ARG A 778 -26.36 -22.45 -7.61
N ALA A 779 -27.27 -22.11 -8.54
CA ALA A 779 -28.58 -21.58 -8.16
C ALA A 779 -29.41 -22.62 -7.38
N VAL A 780 -29.48 -23.87 -7.86
CA VAL A 780 -30.20 -24.96 -7.18
C VAL A 780 -29.67 -25.21 -5.77
N TYR A 781 -28.36 -25.18 -5.58
CA TYR A 781 -27.73 -25.38 -4.28
C TYR A 781 -28.02 -24.25 -3.27
N SER A 782 -28.34 -23.04 -3.75
CA SER A 782 -28.51 -21.85 -2.90
C SER A 782 -29.80 -21.81 -2.06
N GLU A 783 -30.79 -22.66 -2.37
CA GLU A 783 -32.11 -22.75 -1.72
C GLU A 783 -32.91 -21.42 -1.63
N ALA A 784 -32.78 -20.56 -2.64
CA ALA A 784 -33.51 -19.30 -2.72
C ALA A 784 -35.05 -19.47 -2.73
N ASP A 785 -35.79 -18.37 -2.48
CA ASP A 785 -37.25 -18.36 -2.54
C ASP A 785 -37.78 -18.07 -3.95
N LEU A 786 -37.06 -17.24 -4.71
CA LEU A 786 -37.34 -16.84 -6.08
C LEU A 786 -36.16 -17.18 -6.99
N PHE A 787 -36.44 -17.86 -8.10
CA PHE A 787 -35.45 -18.18 -9.13
C PHE A 787 -35.74 -17.38 -10.40
N LEU A 788 -34.78 -16.54 -10.80
CA LEU A 788 -34.79 -15.80 -12.06
C LEU A 788 -33.82 -16.49 -13.02
N LEU A 789 -34.37 -17.15 -14.04
CA LEU A 789 -33.62 -17.97 -14.98
C LEU A 789 -33.65 -17.30 -16.35
N ASP A 790 -32.53 -16.70 -16.76
CA ASP A 790 -32.42 -15.99 -18.04
C ASP A 790 -31.86 -16.94 -19.11
N ASP A 791 -32.75 -17.63 -19.80
CA ASP A 791 -32.48 -18.58 -20.89
C ASP A 791 -31.42 -19.65 -20.58
N PRO A 792 -31.56 -20.43 -19.48
CA PRO A 792 -30.53 -21.37 -19.00
C PRO A 792 -30.35 -22.62 -19.88
N LEU A 793 -31.20 -22.84 -20.90
CA LEU A 793 -31.24 -24.06 -21.71
C LEU A 793 -30.70 -23.85 -23.14
N SER A 794 -30.31 -22.64 -23.52
CA SER A 794 -29.99 -22.31 -24.91
C SER A 794 -28.68 -22.90 -25.43
N ALA A 795 -27.65 -23.04 -24.59
CA ALA A 795 -26.37 -23.63 -24.99
C ALA A 795 -26.28 -25.14 -24.70
N VAL A 796 -27.40 -25.81 -24.45
CA VAL A 796 -27.48 -27.19 -23.98
C VAL A 796 -28.27 -28.04 -24.97
N ASP A 797 -27.79 -29.25 -25.25
CA ASP A 797 -28.47 -30.18 -26.17
C ASP A 797 -29.90 -30.49 -25.72
N SER A 798 -30.81 -30.71 -26.67
CA SER A 798 -32.25 -30.90 -26.40
C SER A 798 -32.56 -32.01 -25.38
N HIS A 799 -31.84 -33.13 -25.41
CA HIS A 799 -32.00 -34.22 -24.45
C HIS A 799 -31.60 -33.79 -23.02
N VAL A 800 -30.47 -33.10 -22.89
CA VAL A 800 -29.98 -32.61 -21.59
C VAL A 800 -30.88 -31.46 -21.10
N ALA A 801 -31.35 -30.59 -21.99
CA ALA A 801 -32.31 -29.54 -21.67
C ALA A 801 -33.63 -30.11 -21.12
N LYS A 802 -34.14 -31.19 -21.72
CA LYS A 802 -35.32 -31.92 -21.21
C LYS A 802 -35.06 -32.52 -19.83
N HIS A 803 -33.92 -33.18 -19.63
CA HIS A 803 -33.55 -33.72 -18.30
C HIS A 803 -33.50 -32.62 -17.23
N ILE A 804 -32.85 -31.49 -17.52
CA ILE A 804 -32.78 -30.34 -16.62
C ILE A 804 -34.17 -29.78 -16.34
N PHE A 805 -34.99 -29.65 -17.39
CA PHE A 805 -36.35 -29.16 -17.23
C PHE A 805 -37.15 -30.06 -16.28
N ASP A 806 -37.21 -31.36 -16.55
CA ASP A 806 -37.99 -32.32 -15.78
C ASP A 806 -37.49 -32.46 -14.33
N GLN A 807 -36.17 -32.49 -14.13
CA GLN A 807 -35.57 -32.74 -12.82
C GLN A 807 -35.33 -31.47 -11.98
N VAL A 808 -35.28 -30.29 -12.58
CA VAL A 808 -34.94 -29.03 -11.86
C VAL A 808 -36.08 -28.02 -11.95
N ILE A 809 -36.44 -27.59 -13.16
CA ILE A 809 -37.24 -26.37 -13.37
C ILE A 809 -38.75 -26.65 -13.28
N GLY A 810 -39.18 -27.76 -13.89
CA GLY A 810 -40.56 -28.13 -14.13
C GLY A 810 -41.36 -28.46 -12.86
N PRO A 811 -42.62 -28.90 -13.02
CA PRO A 811 -43.54 -29.14 -11.92
C PRO A 811 -43.09 -30.28 -10.99
N GLU A 812 -42.39 -31.29 -11.52
CA GLU A 812 -41.85 -32.43 -10.76
C GLU A 812 -40.39 -32.24 -10.32
N GLY A 813 -39.77 -31.11 -10.69
CA GLY A 813 -38.37 -30.85 -10.43
C GLY A 813 -38.06 -30.51 -8.98
N VAL A 814 -36.76 -30.45 -8.63
CA VAL A 814 -36.29 -30.11 -7.27
C VAL A 814 -36.75 -28.72 -6.82
N LEU A 815 -37.01 -27.80 -7.75
CA LEU A 815 -37.52 -26.45 -7.42
C LEU A 815 -39.05 -26.40 -7.29
N ALA A 816 -39.75 -27.55 -7.32
CA ALA A 816 -41.19 -27.63 -7.11
C ALA A 816 -41.60 -26.98 -5.78
N GLY A 817 -42.52 -26.02 -5.85
CA GLY A 817 -42.99 -25.23 -4.70
C GLY A 817 -42.24 -23.91 -4.45
N LYS A 818 -41.15 -23.64 -5.18
CA LYS A 818 -40.47 -22.34 -5.22
C LYS A 818 -41.01 -21.48 -6.37
N THR A 819 -40.94 -20.15 -6.23
CA THR A 819 -41.33 -19.25 -7.31
C THR A 819 -40.24 -19.26 -8.38
N ARG A 820 -40.59 -19.48 -9.63
CA ARG A 820 -39.65 -19.58 -10.75
C ARG A 820 -40.11 -18.70 -11.90
N VAL A 821 -39.23 -17.83 -12.37
CA VAL A 821 -39.43 -17.01 -13.58
C VAL A 821 -38.41 -17.46 -14.60
N LEU A 822 -38.89 -18.13 -15.66
CA LEU A 822 -38.09 -18.64 -16.76
C LEU A 822 -38.24 -17.73 -17.98
N VAL A 823 -37.20 -16.97 -18.29
CA VAL A 823 -37.08 -16.35 -19.60
C VAL A 823 -36.58 -17.41 -20.57
N THR A 824 -37.29 -17.67 -21.66
CA THR A 824 -36.81 -18.61 -22.67
C THR A 824 -37.29 -18.25 -24.06
N HIS A 825 -36.48 -18.61 -25.05
CA HIS A 825 -36.85 -18.61 -26.45
C HIS A 825 -37.43 -19.95 -26.92
N SER A 826 -37.26 -21.02 -26.13
CA SER A 826 -37.74 -22.36 -26.48
C SER A 826 -39.24 -22.50 -26.25
N ILE A 827 -39.96 -22.95 -27.28
CA ILE A 827 -41.40 -23.16 -27.24
C ILE A 827 -41.78 -24.48 -26.56
N SER A 828 -40.87 -25.47 -26.58
CA SER A 828 -41.15 -26.86 -26.21
C SER A 828 -41.69 -27.04 -24.79
N PHE A 829 -41.31 -26.16 -23.87
CA PHE A 829 -41.65 -26.26 -22.45
C PHE A 829 -42.79 -25.32 -22.01
N LEU A 830 -43.27 -24.43 -22.89
CA LEU A 830 -44.32 -23.45 -22.56
C LEU A 830 -45.67 -24.07 -22.11
N PRO A 831 -46.12 -25.23 -22.65
CA PRO A 831 -47.37 -25.84 -22.20
C PRO A 831 -47.37 -26.30 -20.73
N GLN A 832 -46.19 -26.47 -20.12
CA GLN A 832 -46.03 -26.94 -18.74
C GLN A 832 -45.93 -25.79 -17.71
N MET A 833 -46.07 -24.54 -18.16
CA MET A 833 -45.99 -23.34 -17.31
C MET A 833 -47.36 -23.01 -16.71
N ASP A 834 -47.39 -22.48 -15.48
CA ASP A 834 -48.62 -22.02 -14.85
C ASP A 834 -49.15 -20.75 -15.53
N PHE A 835 -48.24 -19.81 -15.81
CA PHE A 835 -48.53 -18.54 -16.48
C PHE A 835 -47.43 -18.18 -17.48
N ILE A 836 -47.82 -17.52 -18.56
CA ILE A 836 -46.94 -17.00 -19.59
C ILE A 836 -47.17 -15.49 -19.70
N ILE A 837 -46.08 -14.73 -19.69
CA ILE A 837 -46.04 -13.29 -19.89
C ILE A 837 -45.41 -13.04 -21.26
N VAL A 838 -46.15 -12.41 -22.17
CA VAL A 838 -45.67 -12.06 -23.51
C VAL A 838 -45.22 -10.61 -23.51
N LEU A 839 -43.92 -10.40 -23.74
CA LEU A 839 -43.31 -9.09 -23.82
C LEU A 839 -43.12 -8.67 -25.28
N ALA A 840 -43.66 -7.51 -25.66
CA ALA A 840 -43.51 -6.92 -26.98
C ALA A 840 -43.14 -5.44 -26.84
N ASP A 841 -42.10 -4.99 -27.55
CA ASP A 841 -41.63 -3.60 -27.54
C ASP A 841 -41.48 -2.97 -26.14
N GLY A 842 -40.97 -3.75 -25.17
CA GLY A 842 -40.77 -3.29 -23.80
C GLY A 842 -42.05 -3.15 -22.96
N GLN A 843 -43.19 -3.66 -23.43
CA GLN A 843 -44.47 -3.67 -22.72
C GLN A 843 -45.02 -5.09 -22.56
N VAL A 844 -45.88 -5.27 -21.55
CA VAL A 844 -46.64 -6.52 -21.38
C VAL A 844 -47.80 -6.52 -22.36
N SER A 845 -47.78 -7.40 -23.35
CA SER A 845 -48.87 -7.52 -24.32
C SER A 845 -50.01 -8.39 -23.76
N GLU A 846 -49.68 -9.58 -23.29
CA GLU A 846 -50.65 -10.55 -22.78
C GLU A 846 -50.08 -11.36 -21.61
N VAL A 847 -50.95 -11.72 -20.67
CA VAL A 847 -50.65 -12.61 -19.53
C VAL A 847 -51.76 -13.64 -19.40
N GLY A 848 -51.39 -14.91 -19.26
CA GLY A 848 -52.36 -15.99 -19.02
C GLY A 848 -51.74 -17.39 -19.07
N SER A 849 -52.57 -18.41 -18.85
CA SER A 849 -52.17 -19.81 -19.07
C SER A 849 -52.04 -20.11 -20.57
N TYR A 850 -51.18 -21.06 -20.95
CA TYR A 850 -51.00 -21.49 -22.35
C TYR A 850 -52.30 -21.69 -23.16
N PRO A 851 -53.31 -22.47 -22.69
CA PRO A 851 -54.54 -22.67 -23.47
C PRO A 851 -55.39 -21.38 -23.62
N ALA A 852 -55.35 -20.48 -22.63
CA ALA A 852 -56.09 -19.22 -22.67
C ALA A 852 -55.48 -18.23 -23.67
N LEU A 853 -54.16 -18.21 -23.79
CA LEU A 853 -53.45 -17.36 -24.76
C LEU A 853 -53.59 -17.87 -26.19
N LEU A 854 -53.58 -19.21 -26.38
CA LEU A 854 -53.77 -19.81 -27.70
C LEU A 854 -55.16 -19.51 -28.29
N GLN A 855 -56.20 -19.46 -27.46
CA GLN A 855 -57.57 -19.12 -27.89
C GLN A 855 -57.76 -17.65 -28.27
N ARG A 856 -56.89 -16.74 -27.79
CA ARG A 856 -57.01 -15.30 -28.05
C ARG A 856 -56.50 -14.87 -29.42
N ASN A 857 -55.78 -15.73 -30.16
CA ASN A 857 -55.14 -15.41 -31.46
C ASN A 857 -54.38 -14.06 -31.45
N GLY A 858 -53.73 -13.76 -30.34
CA GLY A 858 -53.01 -12.50 -30.14
C GLY A 858 -51.51 -12.60 -30.46
N SER A 859 -50.74 -11.74 -29.80
CA SER A 859 -49.28 -11.65 -29.89
C SER A 859 -48.59 -13.00 -29.62
N PHE A 860 -49.12 -13.80 -28.69
CA PHE A 860 -48.61 -15.13 -28.37
C PHE A 860 -48.74 -16.13 -29.52
N ALA A 861 -49.91 -16.16 -30.18
CA ALA A 861 -50.17 -17.08 -31.29
C ALA A 861 -49.27 -16.74 -32.49
N ASN A 862 -49.07 -15.46 -32.77
CA ASN A 862 -48.13 -14.98 -33.79
C ASN A 862 -46.67 -15.32 -33.44
N PHE A 863 -46.30 -15.28 -32.16
CA PHE A 863 -44.98 -15.74 -31.72
C PHE A 863 -44.81 -17.25 -31.95
N LEU A 864 -45.83 -18.06 -31.65
CA LEU A 864 -45.77 -19.50 -31.90
C LEU A 864 -45.69 -19.83 -33.40
N SER A 865 -46.46 -19.17 -34.26
CA SER A 865 -46.41 -19.43 -35.71
C SER A 865 -45.07 -19.09 -36.35
N ASN A 866 -44.36 -18.10 -35.81
CA ASN A 866 -43.08 -17.65 -36.36
C ASN A 866 -41.88 -18.49 -35.89
N TYR A 867 -42.04 -19.29 -34.83
CA TYR A 867 -40.93 -20.01 -34.18
C TYR A 867 -41.22 -21.51 -33.98
N ALA A 868 -42.43 -21.99 -34.28
CA ALA A 868 -42.69 -23.41 -34.39
C ALA A 868 -42.04 -23.94 -35.68
N PRO A 869 -41.26 -25.03 -35.64
CA PRO A 869 -40.78 -25.68 -36.85
C PRO A 869 -41.99 -26.15 -37.68
N ASP A 870 -41.89 -26.05 -39.01
CA ASP A 870 -42.87 -26.52 -40.00
C ASP A 870 -43.01 -28.05 -39.99
N GLU A 871 -43.46 -28.66 -38.89
CA GLU A 871 -43.70 -30.11 -38.80
C GLU A 871 -45.05 -30.54 -39.43
N ASN A 872 -45.83 -29.59 -39.95
CA ASN A 872 -47.19 -29.86 -40.45
C ASN A 872 -47.29 -30.12 -41.96
N GLU A 873 -46.23 -29.95 -42.76
CA GLU A 873 -46.30 -30.19 -44.22
C GLU A 873 -45.84 -31.60 -44.67
N GLU A 874 -45.09 -32.35 -43.86
CA GLU A 874 -44.58 -33.67 -44.28
C GLU A 874 -45.58 -34.82 -44.09
N ASN A 875 -46.51 -34.71 -43.13
CA ASN A 875 -47.48 -35.79 -42.82
C ASN A 875 -48.63 -35.96 -43.85
N MET A 876 -48.69 -35.14 -44.90
CA MET A 876 -49.77 -35.20 -45.91
C MET A 876 -49.35 -35.85 -47.24
N LYS A 877 -48.06 -36.17 -47.43
CA LYS A 877 -47.54 -36.76 -48.69
C LYS A 877 -47.19 -38.24 -48.64
N ASP A 878 -47.05 -38.84 -47.46
CA ASP A 878 -46.55 -40.23 -47.32
C ASP A 878 -47.58 -41.36 -47.51
N ASN A 879 -48.83 -41.06 -47.87
CA ASN A 879 -49.86 -42.08 -48.06
C ASN A 879 -50.11 -42.50 -49.53
N ARG A 880 -49.21 -42.18 -50.48
CA ARG A 880 -49.44 -42.49 -51.91
C ARG A 880 -48.33 -43.22 -52.67
N THR A 881 -47.18 -43.52 -52.09
CA THR A 881 -46.11 -44.21 -52.82
C THR A 881 -45.43 -45.23 -51.91
N ALA A 882 -46.14 -46.31 -51.63
CA ALA A 882 -45.56 -47.53 -51.10
C ALA A 882 -46.14 -48.69 -51.89
N LEU A 883 -45.58 -48.93 -53.08
CA LEU A 883 -45.58 -50.19 -53.81
C LEU A 883 -44.54 -50.08 -54.93
N GLU A 884 -43.62 -51.04 -54.94
CA GLU A 884 -42.67 -51.41 -56.00
C GLU A 884 -41.26 -50.78 -55.96
N ASP A 885 -40.36 -51.62 -55.42
CA ASP A 885 -39.08 -52.06 -55.98
C ASP A 885 -37.75 -51.51 -55.44
N VAL A 886 -36.93 -52.51 -55.10
CA VAL A 886 -35.58 -52.54 -54.54
C VAL A 886 -34.61 -52.83 -55.69
N GLU A 887 -33.48 -52.11 -55.77
CA GLU A 887 -32.09 -52.65 -55.88
C GLU A 887 -31.10 -51.61 -56.44
N ASP A 888 -30.09 -51.31 -55.61
CA ASP A 888 -28.68 -51.00 -55.85
C ASP A 888 -28.21 -50.19 -57.08
N GLN A 889 -27.60 -49.01 -56.81
CA GLN A 889 -26.21 -48.75 -57.20
C GLN A 889 -25.58 -47.52 -56.53
N GLU A 890 -24.29 -47.65 -56.29
CA GLU A 890 -23.40 -46.81 -55.51
C GLU A 890 -22.55 -45.87 -56.42
N VAL A 891 -22.08 -44.75 -55.85
CA VAL A 891 -20.93 -43.89 -56.25
C VAL A 891 -21.16 -42.76 -57.30
N MET A 892 -21.06 -41.50 -56.85
CA MET A 892 -19.97 -40.52 -57.14
C MET A 892 -20.41 -39.05 -57.14
N LEU A 893 -19.69 -38.29 -56.30
CA LEU A 893 -19.51 -36.84 -56.17
C LEU A 893 -19.51 -35.98 -57.46
N ILE A 894 -20.04 -34.75 -57.34
CA ILE A 894 -19.45 -33.40 -57.69
C ILE A 894 -20.63 -32.39 -57.65
N GLU A 895 -20.69 -31.48 -56.65
CA GLU A 895 -20.28 -30.05 -56.72
C GLU A 895 -21.10 -29.25 -57.76
N ASP A 896 -21.66 -28.06 -57.54
CA ASP A 896 -21.59 -27.05 -56.50
C ASP A 896 -22.64 -25.96 -56.88
N THR A 897 -23.16 -25.16 -55.95
CA THR A 897 -23.29 -23.68 -56.07
C THR A 897 -24.16 -23.04 -54.98
N LEU A 898 -23.46 -22.46 -54.01
CA LEU A 898 -23.66 -21.16 -53.35
C LEU A 898 -25.04 -20.77 -52.77
N SER A 899 -25.08 -20.72 -51.43
CA SER A 899 -25.33 -19.42 -50.77
C SER A 899 -24.49 -19.29 -49.49
N ASN A 900 -23.88 -18.12 -49.34
CA ASN A 900 -22.81 -17.80 -48.40
C ASN A 900 -23.27 -17.83 -46.93
N HIS A 901 -22.54 -18.51 -46.05
CA HIS A 901 -22.07 -17.99 -44.76
C HIS A 901 -20.96 -18.92 -44.24
N THR A 902 -19.74 -18.39 -44.18
CA THR A 902 -18.55 -19.08 -43.66
C THR A 902 -18.54 -19.06 -42.13
N ASP A 903 -18.86 -20.18 -41.50
CA ASP A 903 -18.49 -20.49 -40.11
C ASP A 903 -17.40 -21.58 -40.11
N LEU A 904 -16.17 -21.14 -39.87
CA LEU A 904 -15.00 -21.98 -39.64
C LEU A 904 -14.79 -22.07 -38.12
N THR A 905 -15.57 -22.91 -37.44
CA THR A 905 -15.35 -23.26 -36.04
C THR A 905 -15.66 -24.73 -35.80
N ASP A 906 -14.73 -25.60 -36.18
CA ASP A 906 -14.64 -26.95 -35.64
C ASP A 906 -13.16 -27.33 -35.57
N ASN A 907 -12.51 -26.99 -34.44
CA ASN A 907 -11.30 -27.64 -33.91
C ASN A 907 -10.90 -27.01 -32.56
N GLU A 908 -11.84 -26.97 -31.61
CA GLU A 908 -11.66 -26.36 -30.28
C GLU A 908 -10.77 -27.11 -29.26
N PRO A 909 -10.52 -28.43 -29.27
CA PRO A 909 -9.95 -29.07 -28.07
C PRO A 909 -8.46 -28.80 -27.82
N VAL A 910 -7.69 -28.27 -28.79
CA VAL A 910 -6.22 -28.11 -28.65
C VAL A 910 -5.76 -26.65 -28.54
N MET A 911 -6.51 -25.68 -29.08
CA MET A 911 -6.29 -24.24 -28.79
C MET A 911 -6.45 -23.97 -27.28
N TYR A 912 -7.34 -24.75 -26.69
CA TYR A 912 -7.78 -24.78 -25.32
C TYR A 912 -6.64 -24.97 -24.29
N GLU A 913 -5.76 -25.94 -24.53
CA GLU A 913 -4.66 -26.30 -23.61
C GLU A 913 -3.54 -25.24 -23.61
N VAL A 914 -3.32 -24.57 -24.75
CA VAL A 914 -2.25 -23.58 -24.94
C VAL A 914 -2.64 -22.25 -24.31
N GLN A 915 -3.89 -21.83 -24.44
CA GLN A 915 -4.42 -20.62 -23.80
C GLN A 915 -4.42 -20.75 -22.26
N LYS A 916 -4.63 -21.97 -21.75
CA LYS A 916 -4.55 -22.35 -20.33
C LYS A 916 -3.13 -22.25 -19.75
N GLN A 917 -2.10 -22.61 -20.51
CA GLN A 917 -0.70 -22.40 -20.09
C GLN A 917 -0.30 -20.91 -20.14
N PHE A 918 -0.84 -20.16 -21.10
CA PHE A 918 -0.51 -18.75 -21.32
C PHE A 918 -1.07 -17.80 -20.25
N MET A 919 -2.31 -17.99 -19.79
CA MET A 919 -2.87 -17.21 -18.67
C MET A 919 -2.11 -17.44 -17.36
N ARG A 920 -1.64 -18.68 -17.13
CA ARG A 920 -0.73 -19.00 -16.01
C ARG A 920 0.62 -18.29 -16.14
N GLN A 921 1.20 -18.21 -17.34
CA GLN A 921 2.48 -17.51 -17.55
C GLN A 921 2.38 -15.98 -17.44
N LEU A 922 1.30 -15.35 -17.91
CA LEU A 922 1.07 -13.90 -17.74
C LEU A 922 0.94 -13.49 -16.26
N SER A 923 0.30 -14.34 -15.45
CA SER A 923 0.19 -14.12 -14.01
C SER A 923 1.55 -14.22 -13.30
N VAL A 924 2.45 -15.08 -13.79
CA VAL A 924 3.82 -15.24 -13.28
C VAL A 924 4.74 -14.11 -13.77
N MET A 925 4.67 -13.76 -15.05
CA MET A 925 5.50 -12.70 -15.67
C MET A 925 5.15 -11.28 -15.22
N SER A 926 3.90 -11.05 -14.78
CA SER A 926 3.50 -9.79 -14.13
C SER A 926 4.12 -9.65 -12.73
N SER A 927 4.50 -10.76 -12.09
CA SER A 927 5.16 -10.78 -10.78
C SER A 927 6.69 -10.80 -10.84
N GLU A 928 7.29 -11.26 -11.95
CA GLU A 928 8.75 -11.38 -12.14
C GLU A 928 9.43 -10.08 -12.61
N GLY A 929 8.98 -8.95 -12.08
CA GLY A 929 9.72 -7.70 -12.12
C GLY A 929 10.63 -7.55 -10.89
N GLU A 930 11.46 -8.55 -10.58
CA GLU A 930 12.72 -8.55 -9.79
C GLU A 930 12.95 -9.87 -9.02
N GLY A 931 14.04 -10.59 -9.35
CA GLY A 931 14.68 -11.60 -8.47
C GLY A 931 14.85 -13.02 -9.05
N GLN A 932 16.10 -13.48 -9.18
CA GLN A 932 16.48 -14.85 -9.58
C GLN A 932 16.24 -15.89 -8.46
N GLY A 933 15.79 -17.11 -8.81
CA GLY A 933 15.77 -18.26 -7.89
C GLY A 933 15.47 -19.61 -8.55
N TRP A 934 16.29 -20.63 -8.26
CA TRP A 934 16.22 -22.03 -8.71
C TRP A 934 15.05 -22.84 -8.08
N PRO A 935 14.65 -24.00 -8.66
CA PRO A 935 13.43 -24.72 -8.30
C PRO A 935 13.49 -25.51 -6.98
N VAL A 936 12.38 -25.49 -6.23
CA VAL A 936 12.12 -26.22 -4.97
C VAL A 936 11.29 -27.49 -5.23
N PRO A 937 11.55 -28.63 -4.54
CA PRO A 937 10.78 -29.87 -4.69
C PRO A 937 9.45 -29.88 -3.91
N ARG A 938 8.46 -30.59 -4.47
CA ARG A 938 7.08 -30.74 -3.95
C ARG A 938 7.02 -31.53 -2.62
N ARG A 939 6.16 -31.07 -1.69
CA ARG A 939 5.74 -31.78 -0.45
C ARG A 939 4.62 -32.78 -0.75
N CYS A 940 4.73 -33.99 -0.20
CA CYS A 940 3.59 -34.88 0.07
C CYS A 940 2.92 -34.52 1.40
N LEU A 941 1.59 -34.60 1.46
CA LEU A 941 0.81 -34.59 2.70
C LEU A 941 0.72 -36.01 3.27
N GLY A 942 0.85 -36.14 4.59
CA GLY A 942 0.63 -37.39 5.32
C GLY A 942 0.33 -37.14 6.80
N SER A 943 -0.73 -37.80 7.26
CA SER A 943 -1.47 -37.67 8.53
C SER A 943 -0.69 -37.96 9.82
N ALA A 944 -1.29 -37.56 10.95
CA ALA A 944 -0.76 -37.57 12.31
C ALA A 944 -0.59 -38.96 12.96
N GLY A 945 0.51 -39.09 13.72
CA GLY A 945 0.55 -39.66 15.09
C GLY A 945 0.56 -41.18 15.29
N LYS A 946 1.75 -41.76 15.58
CA LYS A 946 2.02 -42.68 16.71
C LYS A 946 3.51 -43.05 16.81
N GLU A 947 3.94 -43.30 18.05
CA GLU A 947 5.29 -43.57 18.53
C GLU A 947 5.93 -44.88 18.03
N VAL A 948 7.26 -44.98 18.18
CA VAL A 948 8.09 -46.15 18.59
C VAL A 948 9.24 -46.60 17.64
N HIS A 949 10.44 -46.63 18.24
CA HIS A 949 11.71 -47.36 18.01
C HIS A 949 12.47 -47.44 16.66
N THR A 950 13.78 -47.23 16.84
CA THR A 950 14.98 -47.54 16.02
C THR A 950 15.06 -48.98 15.50
N ALA A 951 15.41 -49.16 14.22
CA ALA A 951 16.26 -50.25 13.70
C ALA A 951 16.69 -50.01 12.24
N GLU A 952 17.93 -50.36 11.92
CA GLU A 952 18.52 -50.44 10.58
C GLU A 952 17.89 -51.57 9.74
N ALA A 953 17.74 -51.40 8.42
CA ALA A 953 18.06 -52.42 7.40
C ALA A 953 17.77 -51.99 5.94
N LYS A 954 18.82 -52.12 5.12
CA LYS A 954 18.94 -52.53 3.70
C LYS A 954 17.72 -52.51 2.75
N ALA A 955 17.91 -51.72 1.69
CA ALA A 955 17.85 -52.07 0.26
C ALA A 955 16.98 -53.25 -0.22
N SER A 956 15.96 -52.92 -1.03
CA SER A 956 15.64 -53.61 -2.28
C SER A 956 14.69 -52.74 -3.10
N GLY A 957 15.16 -52.25 -4.24
CA GLY A 957 14.33 -51.59 -5.24
C GLY A 957 13.74 -52.59 -6.22
N ALA A 958 12.52 -52.35 -6.68
CA ALA A 958 12.07 -52.56 -8.06
C ALA A 958 10.65 -52.01 -8.25
N LEU A 959 10.41 -51.49 -9.46
CA LEU A 959 9.14 -51.17 -10.11
C LEU A 959 8.50 -49.81 -9.76
N ILE A 960 8.70 -48.83 -10.66
CA ILE A 960 7.63 -48.21 -11.47
C ILE A 960 8.31 -47.58 -12.70
N GLN A 961 7.80 -47.94 -13.88
CA GLN A 961 8.15 -47.42 -15.19
C GLN A 961 7.72 -45.95 -15.30
N GLU A 962 8.64 -45.09 -15.71
CA GLU A 962 8.38 -43.71 -16.10
C GLU A 962 8.52 -43.61 -17.62
N GLU A 963 7.45 -43.19 -18.28
CA GLU A 963 7.31 -43.02 -19.72
C GLU A 963 8.15 -41.82 -20.18
N LYS A 964 9.25 -42.07 -20.90
CA LYS A 964 10.05 -41.03 -21.58
C LYS A 964 9.59 -40.92 -23.03
N ALA A 965 9.03 -39.77 -23.38
CA ALA A 965 8.86 -39.35 -24.77
C ALA A 965 10.22 -39.25 -25.47
N GLU A 966 10.32 -39.87 -26.63
CA GLU A 966 11.49 -39.87 -27.50
C GLU A 966 11.76 -38.47 -28.05
N MET A 967 12.93 -37.90 -27.72
CA MET A 967 13.51 -36.78 -28.45
C MET A 967 14.44 -37.36 -29.52
N GLY A 968 14.03 -37.23 -30.78
CA GLY A 968 14.80 -37.64 -31.95
C GLY A 968 16.17 -36.97 -32.01
N THR A 969 17.19 -37.80 -32.20
CA THR A 969 18.58 -37.42 -32.40
C THR A 969 18.76 -36.72 -33.75
N VAL A 970 19.15 -35.45 -33.77
CA VAL A 970 19.63 -34.78 -35.00
C VAL A 970 21.16 -34.81 -35.02
N SER A 971 21.67 -35.25 -36.16
CA SER A 971 23.08 -35.47 -36.49
C SER A 971 23.96 -34.24 -36.26
N ARG A 972 25.16 -34.52 -35.75
CA ARG A 972 26.26 -33.59 -35.50
C ARG A 972 26.97 -33.34 -36.82
N MET A 973 26.85 -32.13 -37.38
CA MET A 973 27.65 -31.69 -38.53
C MET A 973 28.36 -30.37 -38.20
N ASP A 974 29.68 -30.47 -38.26
CA ASP A 974 30.73 -29.47 -38.48
C ASP A 974 30.90 -28.29 -37.52
N LYS A 975 31.96 -28.44 -36.71
CA LYS A 975 32.73 -27.36 -36.09
C LYS A 975 33.69 -26.80 -37.14
N GLU A 976 33.45 -25.59 -37.63
CA GLU A 976 34.52 -24.69 -38.07
C GLU A 976 34.18 -23.24 -37.74
N GLY A 977 35.15 -22.56 -37.11
CA GLY A 977 35.31 -21.11 -37.25
C GLY A 977 34.84 -20.24 -36.07
N TRP A 978 35.80 -19.46 -35.56
CA TRP A 978 35.64 -18.18 -34.85
C TRP A 978 35.52 -18.22 -33.32
N THR A 979 36.62 -18.61 -32.70
CA THR A 979 37.15 -17.89 -31.53
C THR A 979 37.47 -16.44 -31.92
N GLY A 980 36.89 -15.47 -31.23
CA GLY A 980 37.34 -14.09 -31.31
C GLY A 980 36.46 -13.10 -30.54
N VAL A 981 36.96 -12.65 -29.39
CA VAL A 981 36.73 -11.34 -28.75
C VAL A 981 35.28 -11.13 -28.24
N ILE A 982 34.98 -10.84 -26.98
CA ILE A 982 35.35 -9.67 -26.17
C ILE A 982 35.02 -9.99 -24.70
N LEU A 983 36.02 -9.85 -23.83
CA LEU A 983 35.86 -9.41 -22.45
C LEU A 983 35.61 -7.90 -22.49
N GLU A 984 34.43 -7.45 -22.05
CA GLU A 984 34.17 -6.19 -21.31
C GLU A 984 32.69 -6.06 -20.95
#